data_AF-A0AAE6IXT1-F1
#
_entry.id   AF-A0AAE6IXT1-F1
#
_cell.length_a   1.000
_cell.length_b   1.000
_cell.length_c   1.000
_cell.angle_alpha   90.00
_cell.angle_beta   90.00
_cell.angle_gamma   90.00
#
_symmetry.space_group_name_H-M   'P 1'
#
loop_
_entity.id
_entity.type
_entity.pdbx_description
1 polymer ?
#
loop_
_entity_poly.entity_id
_entity_poly.type
_entity_poly.pdbx_seq_one_letter_code
_entity_poly.pdbx_strand_id
1 'polypeptide(L)'
;MSSFLKTPFVLTAGICLSLSSVFGASELETIMKERNLSEKDVLAAAKTYQPSGRKDEFIVFSSGGQSGQVIVYGVPSMRIYKYIGVFTPEPWQGYGYDNESKAILKSGAIRGKEISWGDTHHPNFTEKNGEYVGDYLFINDKANPRMAVISLHDFETTQIVVNPIMKSEHGGSFVTPNTEYVIEASQYAAPLDNNYHPIEEYEAVYRGAVTFWKFDYPKGKIDEKKSFSLELPPYMQDLSDAGKGESMGWGFTNSFNSEMYTGGIEKGLPPFEAGMSRNDTDYMHVYNWQALEKLVQDPKNYTIINDHKVIPISVAVANNALFLIPEPKSPHGVDVTPDGRYIVVGGKLDTHASVYDFRKIKNLIDKKDFAGKDPFGIPILDMKKALHGQVELGLGPLHNTFEEKDGIIYTSLYVDSQIVKWDYKNLKVLDRVNVHYNIGHLDTMEGKSAKPIGKYALALDKLSIDRFNPVGPLHPQNHQLIDITGPKMELIYDMPIPLGEPHDVVSIAASKLKPAMTYKMGTNSRTGEQSVGMTLAGQERIERNGKNVTVYATMIRSHINPEHIELNKGDNVTIYLTNLERAQDETHGFAIDLYNVHASIEPGKTASVSFVADMEGVFPYYCTEFCSALHLEMMGYMYVKDPNKKYESVKKAKLKELTKEQLEAEYKKVIATNKATDDVIQSVVTFLKEKHFEKYPKVKQLVEDALDQYGKIPEVKAKADAAYKAGDVNGAILWEYQVWQYMVKTADVGLRAKNNLTKALATPMSKVQARGEEAYLKGGCNGCHVIGQVSSGPDLTGVLLRHDNAEQWVFDFIKNPASKYEEDYVKAMINYFNLRMPNQHMTDQEIKDIIEYLKWIDENAGLN
;
A
#
# COMPACT_ATOMS: atom_id res chain seq x y z
N MET A 1 50.53 66.80 5.22
CA MET A 1 50.43 68.22 4.80
C MET A 1 50.19 68.27 3.29
N SER A 2 49.38 69.24 2.84
CA SER A 2 48.79 69.42 1.49
C SER A 2 47.54 68.53 1.24
N SER A 3 46.29 69.03 1.22
CA SER A 3 45.67 70.09 0.37
C SER A 3 44.73 69.39 -0.64
N PHE A 4 43.48 69.76 -0.96
CA PHE A 4 42.50 70.78 -0.57
C PHE A 4 41.24 70.52 -1.44
N LEU A 5 40.14 71.26 -1.16
CA LEU A 5 39.11 71.73 -2.13
C LEU A 5 38.07 70.67 -2.61
N LYS A 6 36.73 70.83 -2.46
CA LYS A 6 35.86 72.02 -2.62
C LYS A 6 34.48 71.91 -1.90
N THR A 7 34.17 72.90 -1.05
CA THR A 7 32.99 73.84 -1.02
C THR A 7 31.53 73.41 -1.34
N PRO A 8 30.49 74.17 -0.90
CA PRO A 8 29.42 73.67 -0.01
C PRO A 8 28.00 73.94 -0.55
N PHE A 9 26.93 73.56 0.17
CA PHE A 9 25.75 74.42 0.38
C PHE A 9 24.79 73.81 1.41
N VAL A 10 24.35 74.65 2.34
CA VAL A 10 23.28 74.41 3.32
C VAL A 10 21.93 74.60 2.60
N LEU A 11 20.96 73.70 2.80
CA LEU A 11 19.54 74.09 2.87
C LEU A 11 18.64 72.99 3.47
N THR A 12 18.00 73.34 4.59
CA THR A 12 16.60 73.08 4.96
C THR A 12 16.04 71.65 4.98
N ALA A 13 15.88 71.17 6.21
CA ALA A 13 14.75 70.43 6.77
C ALA A 13 13.57 70.12 5.82
N GLY A 14 13.51 68.86 5.39
CA GLY A 14 12.29 68.20 4.93
C GLY A 14 11.96 67.05 5.89
N ILE A 15 10.95 67.27 6.74
CA ILE A 15 10.31 66.24 7.54
C ILE A 15 9.59 65.29 6.56
N CYS A 16 10.20 64.15 6.24
CA CYS A 16 9.47 63.04 5.65
C CYS A 16 8.94 62.17 6.80
N LEU A 17 7.64 62.29 7.04
CA LEU A 17 6.85 61.31 7.78
C LEU A 17 7.10 59.92 7.20
N SER A 18 7.86 59.11 7.92
CA SER A 18 7.86 57.65 7.76
C SER A 18 6.47 57.15 8.19
N LEU A 19 5.52 57.12 7.25
CA LEU A 19 4.31 56.33 7.37
C LEU A 19 4.75 54.86 7.40
N SER A 20 5.01 54.37 8.61
CA SER A 20 5.13 52.96 8.92
C SER A 20 3.74 52.36 8.68
N SER A 21 3.53 51.89 7.45
CA SER A 21 2.47 50.94 7.17
C SER A 21 2.88 49.62 7.82
N VAL A 22 2.51 49.47 9.09
CA VAL A 22 2.52 48.18 9.78
C VAL A 22 1.40 47.37 9.14
N PHE A 23 1.66 46.80 7.96
CA PHE A 23 0.92 45.63 7.50
C PHE A 23 1.28 44.53 8.50
N GLY A 24 0.31 44.11 9.32
CA GLY A 24 0.50 42.93 10.15
C GLY A 24 0.93 41.77 9.24
N ALA A 25 2.00 41.08 9.61
CA ALA A 25 2.46 39.90 8.90
C ALA A 25 1.27 38.93 8.73
N SER A 26 1.12 38.34 7.55
CA SER A 26 0.08 37.33 7.35
C SER A 26 0.23 36.20 8.39
N GLU A 27 -0.86 35.49 8.72
CA GLU A 27 -0.76 34.32 9.60
C GLU A 27 0.24 33.30 9.06
N LEU A 28 0.32 33.14 7.73
CA LEU A 28 1.33 32.33 7.06
C LEU A 28 2.75 32.82 7.37
N GLU A 29 3.04 34.12 7.25
CA GLU A 29 4.34 34.69 7.62
C GLU A 29 4.67 34.48 9.09
N THR A 30 3.66 34.56 9.97
CA THR A 30 3.82 34.30 11.41
C THR A 30 4.20 32.84 11.64
N ILE A 31 3.49 31.88 11.03
CA ILE A 31 3.78 30.45 11.12
C ILE A 31 5.16 30.15 10.54
N MET A 32 5.50 30.72 9.37
CA MET A 32 6.82 30.55 8.75
C MET A 32 7.92 31.01 9.70
N LYS A 33 7.75 32.15 10.35
CA LYS A 33 8.71 32.67 11.32
C LYS A 33 8.80 31.79 12.57
N GLU A 34 7.67 31.38 13.15
CA GLU A 34 7.62 30.54 14.36
C GLU A 34 8.25 29.17 14.15
N ARG A 35 8.07 28.59 12.95
CA ARG A 35 8.60 27.28 12.60
C ARG A 35 9.94 27.34 11.87
N ASN A 36 10.50 28.53 11.66
CA ASN A 36 11.72 28.77 10.89
C ASN A 36 11.69 28.15 9.47
N LEU A 37 10.57 28.35 8.77
CA LEU A 37 10.34 27.86 7.40
C LEU A 37 10.69 28.93 6.37
N SER A 38 11.34 28.52 5.29
CA SER A 38 11.54 29.33 4.09
C SER A 38 10.33 29.28 3.15
N GLU A 39 10.28 30.19 2.17
CA GLU A 39 9.26 30.13 1.10
C GLU A 39 9.33 28.82 0.31
N LYS A 40 10.53 28.26 0.14
CA LYS A 40 10.73 26.97 -0.52
C LYS A 40 10.09 25.83 0.28
N ASP A 41 10.20 25.84 1.60
CA ASP A 41 9.59 24.81 2.46
C ASP A 41 8.06 24.87 2.37
N VAL A 42 7.50 26.08 2.36
CA VAL A 42 6.05 26.26 2.20
C VAL A 42 5.58 25.83 0.80
N LEU A 43 6.35 26.14 -0.25
CA LEU A 43 6.04 25.71 -1.61
C LEU A 43 6.10 24.18 -1.74
N ALA A 44 7.12 23.54 -1.17
CA ALA A 44 7.25 22.08 -1.12
C ALA A 44 6.07 21.44 -0.38
N ALA A 45 5.69 22.00 0.77
CA ALA A 45 4.49 21.58 1.50
C ALA A 45 3.22 21.75 0.65
N ALA A 46 3.05 22.85 -0.07
CA ALA A 46 1.90 23.06 -0.95
C ALA A 46 1.87 22.11 -2.16
N LYS A 47 3.04 21.73 -2.70
CA LYS A 47 3.17 20.77 -3.82
C LYS A 47 2.81 19.33 -3.41
N THR A 48 2.99 18.98 -2.14
CA THR A 48 2.79 17.62 -1.61
C THR A 48 1.49 17.49 -0.81
N TYR A 49 0.93 18.59 -0.31
CA TYR A 49 -0.29 18.58 0.46
C TYR A 49 -1.51 18.16 -0.36
N GLN A 50 -2.20 17.12 0.12
CA GLN A 50 -3.50 16.70 -0.38
C GLN A 50 -4.55 16.87 0.71
N PRO A 51 -5.50 17.84 0.59
CA PRO A 51 -6.58 17.99 1.55
C PRO A 51 -7.47 16.76 1.61
N SER A 52 -8.24 16.64 2.70
CA SER A 52 -9.18 15.55 2.94
C SER A 52 -10.06 15.25 1.71
N GLY A 53 -10.11 13.98 1.30
CA GLY A 53 -10.88 13.52 0.14
C GLY A 53 -10.19 13.71 -1.23
N ARG A 54 -9.08 14.45 -1.31
CA ARG A 54 -8.29 14.55 -2.56
C ARG A 54 -7.37 13.34 -2.70
N LYS A 55 -7.44 12.73 -3.89
CA LYS A 55 -6.68 11.53 -4.25
C LYS A 55 -5.32 11.89 -4.85
N ASP A 56 -4.35 11.03 -4.61
CA ASP A 56 -3.05 11.05 -5.26
C ASP A 56 -3.15 10.68 -6.74
N GLU A 57 -2.19 11.17 -7.53
CA GLU A 57 -2.17 11.01 -8.99
C GLU A 57 -1.49 9.71 -9.41
N PHE A 58 -0.50 9.28 -8.64
CA PHE A 58 0.22 8.03 -8.83
C PHE A 58 0.17 7.20 -7.55
N ILE A 59 0.23 5.89 -7.74
CA ILE A 59 0.43 4.91 -6.67
C ILE A 59 1.80 4.27 -6.89
N VAL A 60 2.55 4.15 -5.81
CA VAL A 60 3.88 3.57 -5.79
C VAL A 60 3.84 2.27 -5.01
N PHE A 61 4.54 1.27 -5.54
CA PHE A 61 4.75 -0.03 -4.92
C PHE A 61 6.25 -0.17 -4.67
N SER A 62 6.61 -0.21 -3.40
CA SER A 62 7.98 -0.31 -2.92
C SER A 62 8.22 -1.72 -2.39
N SER A 63 9.40 -2.26 -2.67
CA SER A 63 9.91 -3.38 -1.86
C SER A 63 9.90 -2.98 -0.37
N GLY A 64 9.68 -3.95 0.51
CA GLY A 64 9.87 -3.81 1.96
C GLY A 64 11.23 -4.28 2.43
N GLY A 65 12.15 -4.64 1.53
CA GLY A 65 13.42 -5.27 1.86
C GLY A 65 13.24 -6.52 2.70
N GLN A 66 14.02 -6.58 3.79
CA GLN A 66 14.13 -7.70 4.72
C GLN A 66 12.87 -7.93 5.57
N SER A 67 11.86 -7.07 5.42
CA SER A 67 10.55 -7.28 6.04
C SER A 67 9.73 -8.34 5.29
N GLY A 68 9.98 -8.52 4.00
CA GLY A 68 9.29 -9.50 3.15
C GLY A 68 7.91 -9.06 2.64
N GLN A 69 7.50 -7.80 2.86
CA GLN A 69 6.25 -7.22 2.35
C GLN A 69 6.48 -6.26 1.17
N VAL A 70 5.39 -5.73 0.60
CA VAL A 70 5.39 -4.59 -0.34
C VAL A 70 4.67 -3.40 0.29
N ILE A 71 5.26 -2.21 0.22
CA ILE A 71 4.68 -0.96 0.74
C ILE A 71 3.98 -0.21 -0.39
N VAL A 72 2.75 0.23 -0.18
CA VAL A 72 1.95 0.99 -1.15
C VAL A 72 1.73 2.41 -0.64
N TYR A 73 2.09 3.42 -1.41
CA TYR A 73 1.88 4.83 -1.04
C TYR A 73 1.49 5.71 -2.24
N GLY A 74 0.85 6.84 -1.96
CA GLY A 74 0.42 7.81 -2.98
C GLY A 74 1.44 8.91 -3.25
N VAL A 75 1.53 9.38 -4.49
CA VAL A 75 2.33 10.56 -4.90
C VAL A 75 1.39 11.63 -5.49
N PRO A 76 1.50 12.91 -5.11
CA PRO A 76 2.63 13.53 -4.40
C PRO A 76 2.55 13.58 -2.87
N SER A 77 1.52 13.02 -2.23
CA SER A 77 1.37 13.17 -0.77
C SER A 77 2.36 12.36 0.06
N MET A 78 2.96 11.33 -0.53
CA MET A 78 3.88 10.40 0.14
C MET A 78 3.22 9.67 1.32
N ARG A 79 1.89 9.53 1.31
CA ARG A 79 1.14 8.83 2.36
C ARG A 79 1.10 7.33 2.08
N ILE A 80 1.54 6.53 3.06
CA ILE A 80 1.40 5.07 3.01
C ILE A 80 -0.08 4.71 3.12
N TYR A 81 -0.55 3.89 2.18
CA TYR A 81 -1.93 3.41 2.09
C TYR A 81 -2.06 1.98 2.60
N LYS A 82 -1.08 1.12 2.32
CA LYS A 82 -1.17 -0.32 2.60
C LYS A 82 0.22 -0.97 2.67
N TYR A 83 0.36 -1.99 3.50
CA TYR A 83 1.40 -3.01 3.39
C TYR A 83 0.77 -4.27 2.82
N ILE A 84 1.36 -4.91 1.82
CA ILE A 84 0.86 -6.17 1.25
C ILE A 84 1.73 -7.30 1.82
N GLY A 85 1.12 -8.24 2.54
CA GLY A 85 1.81 -9.47 2.96
C GLY A 85 2.22 -10.33 1.76
N VAL A 86 3.50 -10.69 1.69
CA VAL A 86 4.06 -11.51 0.59
C VAL A 86 4.79 -12.73 1.14
N PHE A 87 6.04 -12.59 1.57
CA PHE A 87 6.87 -13.71 2.01
C PHE A 87 6.84 -13.94 3.52
N THR A 88 6.22 -13.01 4.25
CA THR A 88 6.09 -12.98 5.70
C THR A 88 4.63 -12.81 6.11
N PRO A 89 4.20 -13.37 7.24
CA PRO A 89 2.90 -13.08 7.82
C PRO A 89 2.71 -11.57 8.04
N GLU A 90 1.52 -11.07 7.77
CA GLU A 90 1.10 -9.69 8.03
C GLU A 90 -0.19 -9.77 8.88
N PRO A 91 -0.06 -9.70 10.22
CA PRO A 91 -1.16 -9.95 11.14
C PRO A 91 -2.35 -9.03 10.92
N TRP A 92 -2.14 -7.75 10.57
CA TRP A 92 -3.24 -6.82 10.34
C TRP A 92 -4.16 -7.29 9.20
N GLN A 93 -3.62 -8.01 8.21
CA GLN A 93 -4.38 -8.54 7.07
C GLN A 93 -4.92 -9.96 7.30
N GLY A 94 -4.66 -10.55 8.47
CA GLY A 94 -4.83 -11.99 8.68
C GLY A 94 -3.91 -12.86 7.80
N TYR A 95 -2.99 -12.28 7.02
CA TYR A 95 -2.14 -13.00 6.09
C TYR A 95 -1.11 -13.85 6.85
N GLY A 96 -1.09 -15.15 6.57
CA GLY A 96 -0.32 -16.15 7.31
C GLY A 96 -1.06 -16.77 8.50
N TYR A 97 -2.32 -16.39 8.74
CA TYR A 97 -3.12 -16.91 9.85
C TYR A 97 -4.35 -17.69 9.37
N ASP A 98 -5.00 -17.27 8.28
CA ASP A 98 -6.03 -18.04 7.58
C ASP A 98 -5.42 -19.19 6.74
N ASN A 99 -6.22 -20.21 6.44
CA ASN A 99 -5.77 -21.41 5.73
C ASN A 99 -5.35 -21.06 4.29
N GLU A 100 -6.06 -20.13 3.64
CA GLU A 100 -5.81 -19.76 2.26
C GLU A 100 -4.44 -19.06 2.12
N SER A 101 -4.12 -18.09 2.99
CA SER A 101 -2.82 -17.42 3.02
C SER A 101 -1.68 -18.30 3.53
N LYS A 102 -1.93 -19.17 4.52
CA LYS A 102 -0.97 -20.21 4.93
C LYS A 102 -0.59 -21.12 3.77
N ALA A 103 -1.55 -21.48 2.92
CA ALA A 103 -1.27 -22.29 1.73
C ALA A 103 -0.37 -21.54 0.73
N ILE A 104 -0.57 -20.22 0.55
CA ILE A 104 0.32 -19.38 -0.27
C ILE A 104 1.74 -19.36 0.32
N LEU A 105 1.92 -19.03 1.60
CA LEU A 105 3.25 -19.03 2.24
C LEU A 105 3.93 -20.40 2.15
N LYS A 106 3.17 -21.48 2.38
CA LYS A 106 3.67 -22.85 2.29
C LYS A 106 4.09 -23.25 0.88
N SER A 107 3.49 -22.68 -0.17
CA SER A 107 3.94 -22.90 -1.55
C SER A 107 5.36 -22.37 -1.79
N GLY A 108 5.82 -21.42 -0.97
CA GLY A 108 7.21 -20.95 -0.92
C GLY A 108 8.17 -21.83 -0.11
N ALA A 109 7.77 -23.03 0.33
CA ALA A 109 8.65 -23.92 1.08
C ALA A 109 9.76 -24.50 0.19
N ILE A 110 11.01 -24.40 0.63
CA ILE A 110 12.17 -24.85 -0.15
C ILE A 110 12.64 -26.19 0.39
N ARG A 111 12.66 -27.21 -0.47
CA ARG A 111 13.08 -28.58 -0.11
C ARG A 111 12.35 -29.14 1.12
N GLY A 112 11.06 -28.82 1.24
CA GLY A 112 10.20 -29.25 2.36
C GLY A 112 10.36 -28.44 3.65
N LYS A 113 11.20 -27.40 3.66
CA LYS A 113 11.36 -26.49 4.80
C LYS A 113 10.56 -25.22 4.58
N GLU A 114 9.74 -24.87 5.56
CA GLU A 114 9.01 -23.61 5.58
C GLU A 114 9.97 -22.43 5.81
N ILE A 115 9.74 -21.34 5.08
CA ILE A 115 10.54 -20.12 5.12
C ILE A 115 9.65 -19.00 5.66
N SER A 116 10.00 -18.47 6.84
CA SER A 116 9.16 -17.53 7.60
C SER A 116 9.61 -16.07 7.52
N TRP A 117 10.57 -15.76 6.65
CA TRP A 117 11.10 -14.41 6.40
C TRP A 117 11.36 -14.24 4.90
N GLY A 118 11.61 -13.02 4.43
CA GLY A 118 11.97 -12.76 3.03
C GLY A 118 12.67 -11.42 2.88
N ASP A 119 13.32 -11.23 1.73
CA ASP A 119 14.10 -10.07 1.38
C ASP A 119 13.69 -9.56 -0.01
N THR A 120 12.61 -8.76 -0.04
CA THR A 120 11.99 -8.28 -1.27
C THR A 120 12.87 -7.27 -1.99
N HIS A 121 13.05 -7.39 -3.31
CA HIS A 121 13.92 -6.48 -4.05
C HIS A 121 13.19 -5.66 -5.13
N HIS A 122 12.82 -6.26 -6.27
CA HIS A 122 12.36 -5.50 -7.44
C HIS A 122 10.89 -5.75 -7.78
N PRO A 123 9.97 -4.86 -7.33
CA PRO A 123 8.58 -4.93 -7.75
C PRO A 123 8.46 -4.56 -9.23
N ASN A 124 7.59 -5.21 -9.99
CA ASN A 124 7.33 -4.84 -11.38
C ASN A 124 5.91 -5.18 -11.84
N PHE A 125 5.35 -4.40 -12.74
CA PHE A 125 3.97 -4.55 -13.18
C PHE A 125 3.85 -5.48 -14.38
N THR A 126 2.65 -6.00 -14.59
CA THR A 126 2.26 -6.46 -15.92
C THR A 126 2.26 -5.33 -16.94
N GLU A 127 2.61 -5.68 -18.17
CA GLU A 127 2.79 -4.79 -19.32
C GLU A 127 1.99 -5.27 -20.54
N LYS A 128 1.60 -4.31 -21.38
CA LYS A 128 1.15 -4.55 -22.77
C LYS A 128 1.87 -3.59 -23.70
N ASN A 129 2.61 -4.14 -24.67
CA ASN A 129 3.52 -3.39 -25.54
C ASN A 129 4.50 -2.49 -24.76
N GLY A 130 4.95 -2.92 -23.59
CA GLY A 130 5.87 -2.17 -22.74
C GLY A 130 5.20 -1.14 -21.81
N GLU A 131 3.88 -0.96 -21.91
CA GLU A 131 3.14 -0.01 -21.06
C GLU A 131 2.54 -0.71 -19.85
N TYR A 132 2.70 -0.14 -18.66
CA TYR A 132 2.07 -0.64 -17.45
C TYR A 132 0.54 -0.62 -17.57
N VAL A 133 -0.09 -1.73 -17.20
CA VAL A 133 -1.56 -1.87 -17.21
C VAL A 133 -2.16 -2.10 -15.82
N GLY A 134 -1.35 -2.46 -14.83
CA GLY A 134 -1.77 -2.51 -13.43
C GLY A 134 -2.73 -3.65 -13.05
N ASP A 135 -2.68 -4.78 -13.76
CA ASP A 135 -3.48 -5.97 -13.43
C ASP A 135 -2.81 -6.81 -12.33
N TYR A 136 -1.49 -7.04 -12.43
CA TYR A 136 -0.70 -7.76 -11.44
C TYR A 136 0.63 -7.06 -11.17
N LEU A 137 1.21 -7.36 -9.99
CA LEU A 137 2.56 -6.99 -9.58
C LEU A 137 3.35 -8.27 -9.28
N PHE A 138 4.60 -8.31 -9.70
CA PHE A 138 5.57 -9.33 -9.35
C PHE A 138 6.57 -8.77 -8.34
N ILE A 139 7.03 -9.61 -7.42
CA ILE A 139 8.10 -9.27 -6.47
C ILE A 139 8.90 -10.52 -6.13
N ASN A 140 10.22 -10.37 -6.03
CA ASN A 140 11.14 -11.47 -5.81
C ASN A 140 11.68 -11.51 -4.37
N ASP A 141 12.29 -12.62 -3.95
CA ASP A 141 12.94 -12.81 -2.65
C ASP A 141 14.40 -13.23 -2.82
N LYS A 142 15.32 -12.26 -2.65
CA LYS A 142 16.76 -12.49 -2.77
C LYS A 142 17.27 -13.62 -1.89
N ALA A 143 16.83 -13.64 -0.63
CA ALA A 143 17.40 -14.51 0.37
C ALA A 143 17.06 -15.99 0.12
N ASN A 144 15.88 -16.25 -0.45
CA ASN A 144 15.39 -17.58 -0.75
C ASN A 144 14.68 -17.52 -2.10
N PRO A 145 15.33 -17.90 -3.22
CA PRO A 145 14.83 -17.67 -4.58
C PRO A 145 13.36 -18.05 -4.77
N ARG A 146 12.49 -17.03 -4.71
CA ARG A 146 11.04 -17.16 -4.72
C ARG A 146 10.45 -15.97 -5.46
N MET A 147 9.53 -16.25 -6.37
CA MET A 147 8.80 -15.23 -7.10
C MET A 147 7.35 -15.20 -6.64
N ALA A 148 6.84 -14.02 -6.29
CA ALA A 148 5.45 -13.84 -5.91
C ALA A 148 4.65 -13.12 -7.00
N VAL A 149 3.37 -13.48 -7.11
CA VAL A 149 2.38 -12.78 -7.92
C VAL A 149 1.35 -12.14 -6.99
N ILE A 150 1.12 -10.85 -7.17
CA ILE A 150 0.15 -10.05 -6.42
C ILE A 150 -0.93 -9.58 -7.38
N SER A 151 -2.19 -9.88 -7.07
CA SER A 151 -3.35 -9.32 -7.77
C SER A 151 -3.51 -7.85 -7.39
N LEU A 152 -3.52 -6.93 -8.35
CA LEU A 152 -3.82 -5.51 -8.10
C LEU A 152 -5.31 -5.18 -8.18
N HIS A 153 -6.13 -6.18 -8.53
CA HIS A 153 -7.57 -6.12 -8.29
C HIS A 153 -7.87 -6.22 -6.79
N ASP A 154 -7.15 -7.09 -6.07
CA ASP A 154 -7.42 -7.42 -4.66
C ASP A 154 -6.39 -6.80 -3.69
N PHE A 155 -5.22 -6.41 -4.21
CA PHE A 155 -4.03 -6.05 -3.44
C PHE A 155 -3.62 -7.18 -2.49
N GLU A 156 -3.59 -8.40 -3.01
CA GLU A 156 -3.29 -9.63 -2.28
C GLU A 156 -2.31 -10.53 -3.06
N THR A 157 -1.42 -11.21 -2.34
CA THR A 157 -0.54 -12.25 -2.91
C THR A 157 -1.34 -13.50 -3.24
N THR A 158 -1.31 -13.94 -4.50
CA THR A 158 -2.11 -15.06 -5.03
C THR A 158 -1.28 -16.29 -5.38
N GLN A 159 0.04 -16.13 -5.52
CA GLN A 159 0.96 -17.22 -5.81
C GLN A 159 2.36 -16.89 -5.29
N ILE A 160 3.05 -17.90 -4.78
CA ILE A 160 4.51 -17.91 -4.64
C ILE A 160 5.01 -19.15 -5.38
N VAL A 161 6.06 -19.00 -6.20
CA VAL A 161 6.80 -20.11 -6.80
C VAL A 161 8.23 -20.10 -6.29
N VAL A 162 8.84 -21.28 -6.19
CA VAL A 162 10.23 -21.44 -5.73
C VAL A 162 11.10 -21.75 -6.93
N ASN A 163 12.23 -21.06 -7.09
CA ASN A 163 13.19 -21.43 -8.12
C ASN A 163 13.91 -22.74 -7.72
N PRO A 164 13.83 -23.81 -8.52
CA PRO A 164 14.32 -25.13 -8.12
C PRO A 164 15.83 -25.30 -8.26
N ILE A 165 16.52 -24.40 -8.96
CA ILE A 165 17.95 -24.52 -9.26
C ILE A 165 18.80 -23.43 -8.60
N MET A 166 18.29 -22.20 -8.47
CA MET A 166 19.02 -21.09 -7.87
C MET A 166 19.09 -21.20 -6.34
N LYS A 167 20.15 -20.66 -5.74
CA LYS A 167 20.33 -20.60 -4.26
C LYS A 167 20.28 -19.18 -3.69
N SER A 168 20.44 -18.18 -4.55
CA SER A 168 20.32 -16.76 -4.28
C SER A 168 19.87 -16.09 -5.57
N GLU A 169 18.93 -15.16 -5.50
CA GLU A 169 18.45 -14.39 -6.64
C GLU A 169 18.64 -12.89 -6.40
N HIS A 170 18.60 -12.07 -7.45
CA HIS A 170 18.55 -10.62 -7.30
C HIS A 170 17.91 -9.96 -8.51
N GLY A 171 18.44 -10.20 -9.72
CA GLY A 171 18.03 -9.54 -10.96
C GLY A 171 16.69 -9.99 -11.53
N GLY A 172 15.64 -9.91 -10.72
CA GLY A 172 14.22 -10.11 -11.01
C GLY A 172 13.40 -9.27 -10.02
N SER A 173 12.11 -9.01 -10.23
CA SER A 173 11.22 -9.49 -11.28
C SER A 173 11.13 -8.54 -12.47
N PHE A 174 11.86 -8.77 -13.56
CA PHE A 174 11.71 -7.96 -14.79
C PHE A 174 10.71 -8.62 -15.74
N VAL A 175 9.94 -7.87 -16.51
CA VAL A 175 8.88 -8.43 -17.36
C VAL A 175 9.17 -8.20 -18.83
N THR A 176 8.82 -9.17 -19.69
CA THR A 176 8.80 -8.91 -21.13
C THR A 176 7.66 -7.96 -21.50
N PRO A 177 7.73 -7.22 -22.63
CA PRO A 177 6.76 -6.15 -22.94
C PRO A 177 5.27 -6.53 -23.01
N ASN A 178 4.90 -7.81 -23.13
CA ASN A 178 3.51 -8.25 -23.00
C ASN A 178 3.30 -9.24 -21.86
N THR A 179 4.23 -9.25 -20.90
CA THR A 179 4.30 -10.19 -19.78
C THR A 179 4.16 -11.65 -20.25
N GLU A 180 4.88 -12.00 -21.32
CA GLU A 180 5.05 -13.39 -21.72
C GLU A 180 5.88 -14.17 -20.70
N TYR A 181 6.87 -13.49 -20.09
CA TYR A 181 7.75 -14.02 -19.07
C TYR A 181 8.06 -12.99 -17.98
N VAL A 182 8.25 -13.49 -16.75
CA VAL A 182 8.94 -12.79 -15.66
C VAL A 182 10.36 -13.33 -15.57
N ILE A 183 11.35 -12.46 -15.62
CA ILE A 183 12.78 -12.75 -15.65
C ILE A 183 13.32 -12.66 -14.22
N GLU A 184 14.06 -13.68 -13.83
CA GLU A 184 14.72 -13.84 -12.54
C GLU A 184 16.18 -14.25 -12.77
N ALA A 185 17.15 -13.61 -12.12
CA ALA A 185 18.56 -13.94 -12.27
C ALA A 185 19.22 -14.26 -10.93
N SER A 186 20.15 -15.22 -10.92
CA SER A 186 20.89 -15.60 -9.72
C SER A 186 21.93 -14.56 -9.33
N GLN A 187 22.01 -14.13 -8.07
CA GLN A 187 23.07 -13.19 -7.69
C GLN A 187 24.40 -13.89 -7.47
N TYR A 188 24.41 -14.88 -6.58
CA TYR A 188 25.62 -15.60 -6.22
C TYR A 188 25.64 -16.96 -6.91
N ALA A 189 26.72 -17.23 -7.64
CA ALA A 189 26.88 -18.50 -8.33
C ALA A 189 26.90 -19.64 -7.30
N ALA A 190 26.20 -20.73 -7.64
CA ALA A 190 26.12 -21.94 -6.87
C ALA A 190 25.92 -23.13 -7.81
N PRO A 191 26.15 -24.38 -7.37
CA PRO A 191 25.73 -25.54 -8.13
C PRO A 191 24.21 -25.49 -8.37
N LEU A 192 23.77 -25.72 -9.61
CA LEU A 192 22.34 -25.74 -9.97
C LEU A 192 21.62 -26.96 -9.40
N ASP A 193 22.35 -28.03 -9.07
CA ASP A 193 21.81 -29.20 -8.38
C ASP A 193 21.69 -28.95 -6.85
N ASN A 194 21.34 -29.99 -6.09
CA ASN A 194 21.25 -29.92 -4.63
C ASN A 194 22.37 -30.71 -3.93
N ASN A 195 23.41 -31.08 -4.66
CA ASN A 195 24.52 -31.86 -4.14
C ASN A 195 25.58 -30.93 -3.52
N TYR A 196 26.42 -31.53 -2.68
CA TYR A 196 27.61 -30.85 -2.18
C TYR A 196 28.69 -30.86 -3.25
N HIS A 197 29.31 -29.70 -3.46
CA HIS A 197 30.48 -29.52 -4.31
C HIS A 197 31.51 -28.65 -3.58
N PRO A 198 32.81 -28.96 -3.64
CA PRO A 198 33.84 -28.18 -2.98
C PRO A 198 34.10 -26.86 -3.74
N ILE A 199 34.55 -25.83 -3.03
CA ILE A 199 34.80 -24.50 -3.63
C ILE A 199 35.96 -24.54 -4.64
N GLU A 200 36.86 -25.52 -4.51
CA GLU A 200 37.95 -25.76 -5.46
C GLU A 200 37.46 -26.15 -6.86
N GLU A 201 36.19 -26.56 -7.00
CA GLU A 201 35.52 -26.88 -8.26
C GLU A 201 34.65 -25.72 -8.79
N TYR A 202 34.83 -24.49 -8.28
CA TYR A 202 33.99 -23.33 -8.62
C TYR A 202 33.82 -23.13 -10.12
N GLU A 203 34.91 -23.04 -10.89
CA GLU A 203 34.86 -22.85 -12.34
C GLU A 203 34.17 -24.02 -13.06
N ALA A 204 34.33 -25.24 -12.55
CA ALA A 204 33.83 -26.45 -13.18
C ALA A 204 32.33 -26.67 -12.94
N VAL A 205 31.85 -26.41 -11.72
CA VAL A 205 30.51 -26.86 -11.27
C VAL A 205 29.57 -25.71 -10.91
N TYR A 206 30.08 -24.59 -10.38
CA TYR A 206 29.21 -23.48 -9.98
C TYR A 206 28.72 -22.76 -11.23
N ARG A 207 27.49 -22.26 -11.20
CA ARG A 207 26.90 -21.54 -12.33
C ARG A 207 26.02 -20.39 -11.85
N GLY A 208 25.89 -19.39 -12.73
CA GLY A 208 24.77 -18.48 -12.71
C GLY A 208 23.62 -19.03 -13.56
N ALA A 209 22.46 -18.40 -13.49
CA ALA A 209 21.35 -18.68 -14.39
C ALA A 209 20.42 -17.46 -14.53
N VAL A 210 19.63 -17.47 -15.60
CA VAL A 210 18.47 -16.59 -15.78
C VAL A 210 17.25 -17.47 -16.03
N THR A 211 16.25 -17.39 -15.16
CA THR A 211 14.96 -18.08 -15.29
C THR A 211 13.95 -17.19 -15.99
N PHE A 212 13.22 -17.77 -16.93
CA PHE A 212 12.06 -17.18 -17.60
C PHE A 212 10.80 -17.87 -17.09
N TRP A 213 10.13 -17.24 -16.13
CA TRP A 213 8.86 -17.71 -15.59
C TRP A 213 7.73 -17.41 -16.57
N LYS A 214 7.17 -18.44 -17.21
CA LYS A 214 6.05 -18.27 -18.14
C LYS A 214 4.85 -17.76 -17.37
N PHE A 215 4.31 -16.61 -17.76
CA PHE A 215 3.10 -16.08 -17.14
C PHE A 215 1.86 -16.42 -17.99
N ASP A 216 0.88 -17.07 -17.38
CA ASP A 216 -0.46 -17.31 -17.95
C ASP A 216 -1.34 -16.11 -17.59
N TYR A 217 -1.27 -15.07 -18.43
CA TYR A 217 -1.91 -13.78 -18.16
C TYR A 217 -3.40 -13.88 -17.83
N PRO A 218 -4.25 -14.63 -18.59
CA PRO A 218 -5.66 -14.79 -18.24
C PRO A 218 -5.91 -15.44 -16.88
N LYS A 219 -5.02 -16.31 -16.41
CA LYS A 219 -5.12 -16.95 -15.08
C LYS A 219 -4.46 -16.15 -13.97
N GLY A 220 -3.62 -15.18 -14.30
CA GLY A 220 -2.86 -14.41 -13.32
C GLY A 220 -1.84 -15.25 -12.56
N LYS A 221 -1.23 -16.25 -13.21
CA LYS A 221 -0.31 -17.20 -12.55
C LYS A 221 0.90 -17.55 -13.40
N ILE A 222 2.01 -17.83 -12.74
CA ILE A 222 3.20 -18.45 -13.32
C ILE A 222 2.93 -19.93 -13.59
N ASP A 223 3.26 -20.39 -14.80
CA ASP A 223 3.24 -21.80 -15.24
C ASP A 223 4.66 -22.38 -15.17
N GLU A 224 5.00 -22.97 -14.02
CA GLU A 224 6.32 -23.53 -13.72
C GLU A 224 6.78 -24.57 -14.77
N LYS A 225 5.84 -25.35 -15.34
CA LYS A 225 6.15 -26.42 -16.31
C LYS A 225 6.53 -25.90 -17.70
N LYS A 226 6.05 -24.70 -18.05
CA LYS A 226 6.42 -23.98 -19.28
C LYS A 226 7.56 -22.99 -19.06
N SER A 227 8.01 -22.84 -17.83
CA SER A 227 9.16 -22.03 -17.48
C SER A 227 10.46 -22.81 -17.75
N PHE A 228 11.55 -22.08 -17.91
CA PHE A 228 12.87 -22.63 -18.16
C PHE A 228 13.96 -21.67 -17.73
N SER A 229 15.20 -22.15 -17.62
CA SER A 229 16.36 -21.29 -17.35
C SER A 229 17.42 -21.41 -18.43
N LEU A 230 18.14 -20.32 -18.63
CA LEU A 230 19.41 -20.26 -19.33
C LEU A 230 20.54 -20.41 -18.30
N GLU A 231 21.42 -21.40 -18.51
CA GLU A 231 22.68 -21.52 -17.74
C GLU A 231 23.63 -20.38 -18.11
N LEU A 232 24.29 -19.78 -17.11
CA LEU A 232 25.33 -18.77 -17.27
C LEU A 232 26.64 -19.21 -16.58
N PRO A 233 27.79 -18.65 -16.97
CA PRO A 233 29.04 -18.82 -16.22
C PRO A 233 28.88 -18.47 -14.73
N PRO A 234 29.77 -18.95 -13.83
CA PRO A 234 29.78 -18.61 -12.41
C PRO A 234 30.25 -17.18 -12.11
N TYR A 235 29.89 -16.25 -13.00
CA TYR A 235 29.87 -14.83 -12.69
C TYR A 235 28.67 -14.56 -11.77
N MET A 236 28.71 -13.48 -11.02
CA MET A 236 27.63 -13.10 -10.11
C MET A 236 26.73 -12.11 -10.82
N GLN A 237 25.49 -12.49 -11.16
CA GLN A 237 24.60 -11.57 -11.88
C GLN A 237 24.05 -10.52 -10.93
N ASP A 238 23.65 -9.37 -11.46
CA ASP A 238 23.14 -8.28 -10.64
C ASP A 238 21.69 -7.94 -11.00
N LEU A 239 21.47 -7.06 -11.97
CA LEU A 239 20.16 -6.69 -12.50
C LEU A 239 19.92 -7.26 -13.90
N SER A 240 18.64 -7.35 -14.24
CA SER A 240 18.19 -7.70 -15.59
C SER A 240 17.28 -6.61 -16.15
N ASP A 241 17.11 -6.55 -17.46
CA ASP A 241 15.97 -5.85 -18.08
C ASP A 241 15.61 -6.55 -19.40
N ALA A 242 14.33 -6.55 -19.74
CA ALA A 242 13.84 -7.09 -20.99
C ALA A 242 13.94 -6.03 -22.09
N GLY A 243 14.36 -6.47 -23.28
CA GLY A 243 14.31 -5.64 -24.47
C GLY A 243 12.88 -5.24 -24.82
N LYS A 244 12.68 -3.96 -25.08
CA LYS A 244 11.43 -3.35 -25.56
C LYS A 244 11.66 -2.74 -26.94
N GLY A 245 10.61 -2.27 -27.63
CA GLY A 245 10.74 -1.58 -28.93
C GLY A 245 11.72 -2.24 -29.91
N GLU A 246 12.82 -1.56 -30.23
CA GLU A 246 13.87 -2.06 -31.16
C GLU A 246 14.60 -3.32 -30.68
N SER A 247 14.72 -3.54 -29.37
CA SER A 247 15.35 -4.71 -28.76
C SER A 247 14.36 -5.80 -28.34
N MET A 248 13.09 -5.69 -28.74
CA MET A 248 12.09 -6.72 -28.45
C MET A 248 12.57 -8.12 -28.88
N GLY A 249 12.40 -9.09 -27.98
CA GLY A 249 12.90 -10.46 -28.14
C GLY A 249 14.28 -10.73 -27.55
N TRP A 250 14.95 -9.70 -27.01
CA TRP A 250 16.22 -9.80 -26.32
C TRP A 250 16.08 -9.45 -24.84
N GLY A 251 17.07 -9.83 -24.03
CA GLY A 251 17.19 -9.42 -22.64
C GLY A 251 18.66 -9.23 -22.27
N PHE A 252 18.86 -8.49 -21.19
CA PHE A 252 20.16 -8.01 -20.74
C PHE A 252 20.29 -8.29 -19.26
N THR A 253 21.37 -8.95 -18.84
CA THR A 253 21.66 -9.22 -17.42
C THR A 253 23.13 -8.92 -17.16
N ASN A 254 23.41 -7.92 -16.35
CA ASN A 254 24.78 -7.54 -16.02
C ASN A 254 25.37 -8.44 -14.93
N SER A 255 26.69 -8.38 -14.76
CA SER A 255 27.37 -9.20 -13.75
C SER A 255 28.56 -8.49 -13.13
N PHE A 256 28.94 -8.97 -11.95
CA PHE A 256 30.20 -8.67 -11.29
C PHE A 256 30.92 -9.98 -10.94
N ASN A 257 32.14 -9.88 -10.43
CA ASN A 257 32.97 -11.05 -10.14
C ASN A 257 33.20 -11.93 -11.40
N SER A 258 33.43 -11.31 -12.55
CA SER A 258 33.94 -12.00 -13.76
C SER A 258 35.30 -12.67 -13.50
N GLU A 259 36.00 -12.26 -12.45
CA GLU A 259 37.20 -12.85 -11.88
C GLU A 259 36.99 -14.25 -11.32
N MET A 260 35.74 -14.64 -11.01
CA MET A 260 35.40 -15.90 -10.34
C MET A 260 36.13 -16.06 -8.99
N TYR A 261 36.36 -14.95 -8.28
CA TYR A 261 37.01 -14.96 -6.98
C TYR A 261 36.08 -15.49 -5.88
N THR A 262 36.60 -16.37 -5.01
CA THR A 262 35.80 -17.10 -4.00
C THR A 262 36.18 -16.75 -2.56
N GLY A 263 36.99 -15.71 -2.32
CA GLY A 263 37.41 -15.31 -0.97
C GLY A 263 38.43 -16.25 -0.32
N GLY A 264 38.63 -16.07 0.99
CA GLY A 264 39.54 -16.89 1.81
C GLY A 264 40.28 -16.14 2.92
N ILE A 265 39.63 -15.17 3.57
CA ILE A 265 40.22 -14.34 4.64
C ILE A 265 40.76 -15.22 5.78
N GLU A 266 40.05 -16.30 6.10
CA GLU A 266 40.44 -17.29 7.11
C GLU A 266 41.73 -18.03 6.74
N LYS A 267 42.11 -18.03 5.46
CA LYS A 267 43.37 -18.56 4.92
C LYS A 267 44.40 -17.47 4.63
N GLY A 268 44.13 -16.21 5.03
CA GLY A 268 45.01 -15.06 4.81
C GLY A 268 44.94 -14.45 3.40
N LEU A 269 43.93 -14.80 2.59
CA LEU A 269 43.69 -14.18 1.29
C LEU A 269 42.94 -12.84 1.43
N PRO A 270 42.99 -11.96 0.41
CA PRO A 270 42.20 -10.74 0.38
C PRO A 270 40.70 -11.01 0.55
N PRO A 271 39.94 -10.04 1.11
CA PRO A 271 38.49 -10.15 1.22
C PRO A 271 37.82 -10.13 -0.16
N PHE A 272 36.53 -10.50 -0.20
CA PHE A 272 35.79 -10.67 -1.44
C PHE A 272 35.80 -9.42 -2.33
N GLU A 273 35.52 -8.25 -1.76
CA GLU A 273 35.45 -6.98 -2.49
C GLU A 273 36.75 -6.63 -3.20
N ALA A 274 37.90 -7.03 -2.65
CA ALA A 274 39.20 -6.78 -3.27
C ALA A 274 39.46 -7.70 -4.48
N GLY A 275 39.07 -8.98 -4.38
CA GLY A 275 39.29 -9.95 -5.46
C GLY A 275 38.25 -9.88 -6.58
N MET A 276 37.00 -9.57 -6.24
CA MET A 276 35.86 -9.43 -7.17
C MET A 276 35.84 -8.11 -7.93
N SER A 277 36.79 -7.21 -7.65
CA SER A 277 36.92 -5.91 -8.30
C SER A 277 38.34 -5.73 -8.87
N ARG A 278 38.97 -6.82 -9.31
CA ARG A 278 40.32 -6.77 -9.87
C ARG A 278 40.30 -6.39 -11.34
N ASN A 279 39.35 -6.89 -12.12
CA ASN A 279 39.23 -6.62 -13.55
C ASN A 279 38.74 -5.18 -13.77
N ASP A 280 39.09 -4.58 -14.91
CA ASP A 280 38.60 -3.24 -15.29
C ASP A 280 37.15 -3.27 -15.81
N THR A 281 36.71 -4.43 -16.26
CA THR A 281 35.36 -4.68 -16.78
C THR A 281 34.86 -6.04 -16.35
N ASP A 282 33.56 -6.12 -16.10
CA ASP A 282 32.80 -7.35 -16.00
C ASP A 282 31.96 -7.53 -17.28
N TYR A 283 30.87 -8.31 -17.26
CA TYR A 283 30.12 -8.65 -18.46
C TYR A 283 28.60 -8.44 -18.36
N MET A 284 28.06 -7.74 -19.35
CA MET A 284 26.65 -7.77 -19.68
C MET A 284 26.35 -9.00 -20.54
N HIS A 285 25.50 -9.88 -20.05
CA HIS A 285 24.95 -11.00 -20.79
C HIS A 285 23.83 -10.50 -21.69
N VAL A 286 23.97 -10.74 -23.00
CA VAL A 286 22.97 -10.38 -24.01
C VAL A 286 22.40 -11.65 -24.59
N TYR A 287 21.12 -11.90 -24.36
CA TYR A 287 20.46 -13.15 -24.77
C TYR A 287 19.18 -12.90 -25.55
N ASN A 288 18.85 -13.83 -26.45
CA ASN A 288 17.62 -13.78 -27.24
C ASN A 288 16.58 -14.74 -26.63
N TRP A 289 15.71 -14.23 -25.76
CA TRP A 289 14.75 -15.05 -25.04
C TRP A 289 13.70 -15.69 -25.98
N GLN A 290 13.38 -15.06 -27.12
CA GLN A 290 12.49 -15.67 -28.12
C GLN A 290 13.13 -16.86 -28.84
N ALA A 291 14.44 -16.81 -29.07
CA ALA A 291 15.18 -17.95 -29.60
C ALA A 291 15.25 -19.07 -28.55
N LEU A 292 15.51 -18.73 -27.28
CA LEU A 292 15.54 -19.69 -26.18
C LEU A 292 14.17 -20.38 -25.97
N GLU A 293 13.06 -19.63 -26.04
CA GLU A 293 11.70 -20.18 -25.99
C GLU A 293 11.45 -21.22 -27.09
N LYS A 294 11.98 -21.00 -28.30
CA LYS A 294 11.89 -21.98 -29.40
C LYS A 294 12.78 -23.19 -29.14
N LEU A 295 13.99 -22.98 -28.64
CA LEU A 295 14.95 -24.05 -28.37
C LEU A 295 14.44 -25.01 -27.30
N VAL A 296 13.83 -24.50 -26.23
CA VAL A 296 13.37 -25.31 -25.11
C VAL A 296 12.19 -26.23 -25.44
N GLN A 297 11.58 -26.09 -26.62
CA GLN A 297 10.52 -27.00 -27.08
C GLN A 297 11.08 -28.38 -27.48
N ASP A 298 12.37 -28.48 -27.81
CA ASP A 298 13.02 -29.73 -28.19
C ASP A 298 13.83 -30.28 -27.00
N PRO A 299 13.51 -31.49 -26.49
CA PRO A 299 14.23 -32.12 -25.38
C PRO A 299 15.74 -32.29 -25.58
N LYS A 300 16.26 -32.24 -26.80
CA LYS A 300 17.70 -32.31 -27.05
C LYS A 300 18.45 -31.02 -26.67
N ASN A 301 17.74 -29.91 -26.50
CA ASN A 301 18.31 -28.58 -26.29
C ASN A 301 18.36 -28.17 -24.82
N TYR A 302 17.81 -28.98 -23.92
CA TYR A 302 17.85 -28.71 -22.49
C TYR A 302 18.18 -29.97 -21.69
N THR A 303 18.70 -29.76 -20.49
CA THR A 303 18.81 -30.78 -19.46
C THR A 303 17.76 -30.53 -18.38
N ILE A 304 17.39 -31.57 -17.64
CA ILE A 304 16.55 -31.41 -16.46
C ILE A 304 17.41 -31.45 -15.21
N ILE A 305 17.32 -30.39 -14.40
CA ILE A 305 18.00 -30.27 -13.10
C ILE A 305 16.94 -29.91 -12.07
N ASN A 306 16.79 -30.72 -11.01
CA ASN A 306 15.73 -30.57 -10.00
C ASN A 306 14.34 -30.37 -10.63
N ASP A 307 13.98 -31.22 -11.60
CA ASP A 307 12.71 -31.18 -12.36
C ASP A 307 12.47 -29.92 -13.20
N HIS A 308 13.51 -29.10 -13.41
CA HIS A 308 13.43 -27.86 -14.19
C HIS A 308 14.27 -27.90 -15.47
N LYS A 309 13.77 -27.26 -16.53
CA LYS A 309 14.44 -27.23 -17.84
C LYS A 309 15.53 -26.18 -17.85
N VAL A 310 16.76 -26.59 -18.10
CA VAL A 310 17.93 -25.71 -18.20
C VAL A 310 18.55 -25.84 -19.58
N ILE A 311 18.59 -24.75 -20.33
CA ILE A 311 19.30 -24.66 -21.61
C ILE A 311 20.79 -24.45 -21.30
N PRO A 312 21.69 -25.38 -21.66
CA PRO A 312 23.11 -25.24 -21.41
C PRO A 312 23.72 -24.09 -22.23
N ILE A 313 24.81 -23.50 -21.71
CA ILE A 313 25.56 -22.43 -22.40
C ILE A 313 25.90 -22.84 -23.83
N SER A 314 26.36 -24.08 -24.03
CA SER A 314 26.77 -24.61 -25.33
C SER A 314 25.65 -24.63 -26.36
N VAL A 315 24.41 -24.94 -25.94
CA VAL A 315 23.23 -24.94 -26.81
C VAL A 315 22.86 -23.50 -27.19
N ALA A 316 22.85 -22.58 -26.21
CA ALA A 316 22.53 -21.17 -26.47
C ALA A 316 23.55 -20.54 -27.44
N VAL A 317 24.85 -20.77 -27.23
CA VAL A 317 25.92 -20.27 -28.09
C VAL A 317 25.83 -20.87 -29.51
N ALA A 318 25.62 -22.18 -29.64
CA ALA A 318 25.51 -22.84 -30.94
C ALA A 318 24.34 -22.30 -31.80
N ASN A 319 23.33 -21.72 -31.15
CA ASN A 319 22.14 -21.17 -31.79
C ASN A 319 22.12 -19.62 -31.80
N ASN A 320 23.25 -18.94 -31.55
CA ASN A 320 23.37 -17.47 -31.53
C ASN A 320 22.37 -16.80 -30.56
N ALA A 321 22.15 -17.40 -29.38
CA ALA A 321 21.18 -16.93 -28.40
C ALA A 321 21.79 -16.34 -27.12
N LEU A 322 23.13 -16.37 -26.96
CA LEU A 322 23.84 -15.82 -25.79
C LEU A 322 25.19 -15.22 -26.22
N PHE A 323 25.47 -14.00 -25.75
CA PHE A 323 26.68 -13.21 -26.01
C PHE A 323 27.08 -12.44 -24.75
N LEU A 324 28.34 -11.97 -24.69
CA LEU A 324 28.83 -11.08 -23.64
C LEU A 324 29.28 -9.74 -24.22
N ILE A 325 29.09 -8.65 -23.46
CA ILE A 325 29.69 -7.34 -23.73
C ILE A 325 30.42 -6.88 -22.47
N PRO A 326 31.71 -6.49 -22.53
CA PRO A 326 32.41 -5.93 -21.38
C PRO A 326 31.75 -4.64 -20.85
N GLU A 327 31.70 -4.45 -19.54
CA GLU A 327 31.13 -3.28 -18.86
C GLU A 327 31.95 -2.85 -17.63
N PRO A 328 32.32 -1.57 -17.48
CA PRO A 328 33.10 -1.07 -16.35
C PRO A 328 32.19 -0.58 -15.20
N LYS A 329 32.50 -0.76 -13.92
CA LYS A 329 33.30 -1.82 -13.30
C LYS A 329 32.51 -2.35 -12.10
N SER A 330 32.34 -3.67 -12.03
CA SER A 330 31.37 -4.30 -11.12
C SER A 330 30.02 -3.58 -11.16
N PRO A 331 29.46 -3.38 -12.37
CA PRO A 331 28.30 -2.52 -12.59
C PRO A 331 27.07 -3.04 -11.85
N HIS A 332 26.05 -2.17 -11.73
CA HIS A 332 24.87 -2.47 -10.93
C HIS A 332 23.57 -2.37 -11.72
N GLY A 333 23.09 -1.17 -12.06
CA GLY A 333 21.89 -0.99 -12.87
C GLY A 333 22.14 -1.26 -14.35
N VAL A 334 21.22 -1.99 -14.99
CA VAL A 334 21.13 -2.16 -16.45
C VAL A 334 19.70 -1.83 -16.86
N ASP A 335 19.53 -0.72 -17.58
CA ASP A 335 18.21 -0.17 -17.88
C ASP A 335 18.05 0.06 -19.39
N VAL A 336 16.98 -0.50 -19.97
CA VAL A 336 16.65 -0.39 -21.40
C VAL A 336 15.79 0.85 -21.65
N THR A 337 16.18 1.68 -22.61
CA THR A 337 15.44 2.91 -22.96
C THR A 337 14.01 2.62 -23.39
N PRO A 338 13.07 3.58 -23.26
CA PRO A 338 11.66 3.39 -23.64
C PRO A 338 11.44 2.93 -25.08
N ASP A 339 12.26 3.39 -26.02
CA ASP A 339 12.26 2.96 -27.43
C ASP A 339 12.99 1.62 -27.68
N GLY A 340 13.68 1.12 -26.65
CA GLY A 340 14.45 -0.11 -26.66
C GLY A 340 15.75 -0.07 -27.44
N ARG A 341 16.16 1.10 -27.93
CA ARG A 341 17.35 1.21 -28.77
C ARG A 341 18.64 1.19 -27.96
N TYR A 342 18.65 1.76 -26.77
CA TYR A 342 19.87 1.85 -25.96
C TYR A 342 19.72 1.09 -24.65
N ILE A 343 20.86 0.61 -24.15
CA ILE A 343 21.00 -0.04 -22.86
C ILE A 343 21.98 0.81 -22.05
N VAL A 344 21.53 1.32 -20.91
CA VAL A 344 22.33 2.20 -20.06
C VAL A 344 22.75 1.45 -18.81
N VAL A 345 24.06 1.43 -18.54
CA VAL A 345 24.65 0.73 -17.40
C VAL A 345 25.33 1.71 -16.46
N GLY A 346 25.00 1.64 -15.17
CA GLY A 346 25.66 2.37 -14.10
C GLY A 346 26.97 1.71 -13.69
N GLY A 347 28.08 2.46 -13.74
CA GLY A 347 29.42 1.91 -13.58
C GLY A 347 29.82 1.49 -12.16
N LYS A 348 29.03 1.80 -11.13
CA LYS A 348 29.28 1.58 -9.70
C LYS A 348 30.68 2.01 -9.23
N LEU A 349 31.69 1.16 -9.41
CA LEU A 349 33.08 1.47 -9.07
C LEU A 349 33.75 2.36 -10.12
N ASP A 350 33.21 2.41 -11.34
CA ASP A 350 33.57 3.38 -12.35
C ASP A 350 32.64 4.61 -12.27
N THR A 351 33.20 5.80 -12.52
CA THR A 351 32.46 7.07 -12.39
C THR A 351 31.54 7.39 -13.56
N HIS A 352 31.51 6.55 -14.59
CA HIS A 352 30.72 6.77 -15.80
C HIS A 352 29.43 5.96 -15.79
N ALA A 353 28.45 6.47 -16.55
CA ALA A 353 27.40 5.65 -17.13
C ALA A 353 27.77 5.30 -18.58
N SER A 354 27.52 4.05 -18.97
CA SER A 354 27.81 3.53 -20.31
C SER A 354 26.52 3.35 -21.11
N VAL A 355 26.47 3.88 -22.33
CA VAL A 355 25.31 3.78 -23.22
C VAL A 355 25.67 2.88 -24.39
N TYR A 356 25.07 1.70 -24.46
CA TYR A 356 25.20 0.76 -25.59
C TYR A 356 24.12 0.99 -26.63
N ASP A 357 24.43 0.87 -27.92
CA ASP A 357 23.44 0.96 -29.01
C ASP A 357 23.10 -0.46 -29.52
N PHE A 358 21.84 -0.87 -29.32
CA PHE A 358 21.36 -2.19 -29.70
C PHE A 358 21.53 -2.47 -31.20
N ARG A 359 21.44 -1.46 -32.07
CA ARG A 359 21.69 -1.65 -33.52
C ARG A 359 23.14 -2.04 -33.80
N LYS A 360 24.08 -1.46 -33.04
CA LYS A 360 25.50 -1.81 -33.14
C LYS A 360 25.74 -3.24 -32.63
N ILE A 361 25.17 -3.57 -31.46
CA ILE A 361 25.18 -4.93 -30.90
C ILE A 361 24.67 -5.95 -31.92
N LYS A 362 23.49 -5.71 -32.48
CA LYS A 362 22.85 -6.61 -33.44
C LYS A 362 23.69 -6.78 -34.71
N ASN A 363 24.28 -5.70 -35.21
CA ASN A 363 25.18 -5.74 -36.37
C ASN A 363 26.47 -6.55 -36.09
N LEU A 364 27.04 -6.50 -34.88
CA LEU A 364 28.18 -7.33 -34.49
C LEU A 364 27.79 -8.82 -34.47
N ILE A 365 26.62 -9.13 -33.88
CA ILE A 365 26.08 -10.49 -33.83
C ILE A 365 25.84 -11.05 -35.25
N ASP A 366 25.16 -10.29 -36.11
CA ASP A 366 24.80 -10.72 -37.45
C ASP A 366 26.03 -10.95 -38.35
N LYS A 367 27.07 -10.15 -38.17
CA LYS A 367 28.35 -10.29 -38.88
C LYS A 367 29.30 -11.28 -38.24
N LYS A 368 28.97 -11.80 -37.05
CA LYS A 368 29.87 -12.61 -36.21
C LYS A 368 31.22 -11.93 -35.95
N ASP A 369 31.21 -10.60 -35.80
CA ASP A 369 32.38 -9.78 -35.48
C ASP A 369 32.59 -9.77 -33.96
N PHE A 370 33.28 -10.80 -33.48
CA PHE A 370 33.53 -11.02 -32.05
C PHE A 370 34.98 -10.66 -31.69
N ALA A 371 35.16 -10.00 -30.55
CA ALA A 371 36.48 -9.68 -29.99
C ALA A 371 37.21 -10.93 -29.47
N GLY A 372 36.45 -11.97 -29.12
CA GLY A 372 36.98 -13.23 -28.61
C GLY A 372 35.88 -14.12 -28.07
N LYS A 373 36.27 -15.04 -27.19
CA LYS A 373 35.36 -15.87 -26.40
C LYS A 373 35.81 -15.87 -24.95
N ASP A 374 34.86 -15.99 -24.03
CA ASP A 374 35.18 -16.23 -22.63
C ASP A 374 35.63 -17.70 -22.42
N PRO A 375 36.08 -18.06 -21.20
CA PRO A 375 36.48 -19.44 -20.90
C PRO A 375 35.38 -20.50 -21.13
N PHE A 376 34.11 -20.11 -21.12
CA PHE A 376 32.96 -21.00 -21.33
C PHE A 376 32.50 -21.06 -22.81
N GLY A 377 33.22 -20.37 -23.70
CA GLY A 377 33.02 -20.42 -25.15
C GLY A 377 31.96 -19.45 -25.70
N ILE A 378 31.43 -18.56 -24.86
CA ILE A 378 30.48 -17.50 -25.20
C ILE A 378 31.19 -16.41 -26.01
N PRO A 379 30.66 -16.00 -27.18
CA PRO A 379 31.26 -14.92 -27.95
C PRO A 379 31.19 -13.58 -27.23
N ILE A 380 32.31 -12.87 -27.21
CA ILE A 380 32.43 -11.53 -26.63
C ILE A 380 32.32 -10.50 -27.76
N LEU A 381 31.36 -9.58 -27.65
CA LEU A 381 31.25 -8.44 -28.55
C LEU A 381 32.23 -7.33 -28.10
N ASP A 382 32.80 -6.62 -29.06
CA ASP A 382 33.69 -5.51 -28.76
C ASP A 382 32.92 -4.33 -28.14
N MET A 383 33.26 -3.96 -26.91
CA MET A 383 32.63 -2.86 -26.16
C MET A 383 32.66 -1.55 -26.95
N LYS A 384 33.81 -1.15 -27.52
CA LYS A 384 33.94 0.13 -28.23
C LYS A 384 33.07 0.16 -29.49
N LYS A 385 32.95 -0.97 -30.20
CA LYS A 385 32.07 -1.08 -31.36
C LYS A 385 30.59 -1.13 -30.97
N ALA A 386 30.24 -1.64 -29.78
CA ALA A 386 28.86 -1.71 -29.29
C ALA A 386 28.36 -0.40 -28.67
N LEU A 387 29.26 0.40 -28.09
CA LEU A 387 28.92 1.65 -27.39
C LEU A 387 28.39 2.73 -28.33
N HIS A 388 27.38 3.45 -27.85
CA HIS A 388 27.06 4.81 -28.27
C HIS A 388 28.05 5.81 -27.68
N GLY A 389 28.32 5.70 -26.37
CA GLY A 389 29.32 6.49 -25.65
C GLY A 389 29.24 6.31 -24.14
N GLN A 390 30.02 7.10 -23.41
CA GLN A 390 30.04 7.12 -21.94
C GLN A 390 30.03 8.56 -21.45
N VAL A 391 29.48 8.79 -20.25
CA VAL A 391 29.46 10.10 -19.58
C VAL A 391 29.93 9.92 -18.16
N GLU A 392 30.91 10.72 -17.73
CA GLU A 392 31.31 10.78 -16.32
C GLU A 392 30.21 11.49 -15.52
N LEU A 393 29.59 10.76 -14.59
CA LEU A 393 28.51 11.28 -13.75
C LEU A 393 28.97 11.59 -12.34
N GLY A 394 29.96 10.89 -11.80
CA GLY A 394 30.43 11.08 -10.42
C GLY A 394 30.61 9.75 -9.70
N LEU A 395 30.76 9.79 -8.38
CA LEU A 395 31.11 8.61 -7.60
C LEU A 395 29.87 7.74 -7.31
N GLY A 396 29.93 6.47 -7.72
CA GLY A 396 28.89 5.48 -7.46
C GLY A 396 27.66 5.52 -8.36
N PRO A 397 27.72 5.61 -9.70
CA PRO A 397 26.53 5.50 -10.55
C PRO A 397 25.89 4.12 -10.43
N LEU A 398 24.65 4.05 -9.94
CA LEU A 398 23.96 2.78 -9.68
C LEU A 398 22.83 2.51 -10.67
N HIS A 399 21.70 3.19 -10.56
CA HIS A 399 20.48 2.91 -11.34
C HIS A 399 20.07 4.07 -12.21
N ASN A 400 19.27 3.77 -13.23
CA ASN A 400 18.74 4.77 -14.14
C ASN A 400 17.22 4.71 -14.24
N THR A 401 16.60 5.85 -14.56
CA THR A 401 15.17 5.94 -14.88
C THR A 401 14.90 7.05 -15.90
N PHE A 402 13.82 6.95 -16.66
CA PHE A 402 13.55 7.81 -17.82
C PHE A 402 12.36 8.76 -17.60
N GLU A 403 12.36 9.94 -18.22
CA GLU A 403 11.17 10.81 -18.26
C GLU A 403 10.43 10.72 -19.61
N GLU A 404 9.27 11.38 -19.72
CA GLU A 404 8.49 11.47 -20.96
C GLU A 404 9.34 12.07 -22.11
N LYS A 405 10.22 13.01 -21.78
CA LYS A 405 11.07 13.67 -22.75
C LYS A 405 12.15 12.73 -23.28
N ASP A 406 12.07 12.46 -24.58
CA ASP A 406 13.04 11.62 -25.29
C ASP A 406 14.50 12.09 -25.08
N GLY A 407 15.38 11.12 -24.89
CA GLY A 407 16.81 11.36 -24.66
C GLY A 407 17.20 11.71 -23.24
N ILE A 408 16.25 11.91 -22.31
CA ILE A 408 16.56 12.31 -20.95
C ILE A 408 16.44 11.16 -19.95
N ILE A 409 17.39 11.13 -19.03
CA ILE A 409 17.56 10.08 -18.03
C ILE A 409 18.05 10.68 -16.70
N TYR A 410 17.75 9.96 -15.62
CA TYR A 410 18.17 10.28 -14.25
C TYR A 410 18.96 9.11 -13.71
N THR A 411 20.11 9.37 -13.09
CA THR A 411 20.98 8.34 -12.52
C THR A 411 21.28 8.63 -11.07
N SER A 412 21.21 7.62 -10.21
CA SER A 412 21.61 7.71 -8.80
C SER A 412 23.13 7.61 -8.64
N LEU A 413 23.69 8.43 -7.75
CA LEU A 413 25.09 8.39 -7.34
C LEU A 413 25.17 8.06 -5.85
N TYR A 414 25.54 6.82 -5.52
CA TYR A 414 25.57 6.33 -4.15
C TYR A 414 26.55 7.09 -3.26
N VAL A 415 27.76 7.33 -3.74
CA VAL A 415 28.83 7.94 -2.93
C VAL A 415 28.66 9.46 -2.85
N ASP A 416 28.35 10.10 -3.98
CA ASP A 416 28.09 11.55 -4.01
C ASP A 416 26.74 11.92 -3.36
N SER A 417 25.86 10.93 -3.14
CA SER A 417 24.52 11.11 -2.59
C SER A 417 23.68 12.09 -3.42
N GLN A 418 23.57 11.79 -4.71
CA GLN A 418 22.95 12.68 -5.71
C GLN A 418 22.10 11.93 -6.72
N ILE A 419 21.15 12.65 -7.32
CA ILE A 419 20.59 12.30 -8.63
C ILE A 419 21.20 13.23 -9.68
N VAL A 420 21.62 12.66 -10.81
CA VAL A 420 22.09 13.39 -11.99
C VAL A 420 21.08 13.26 -13.12
N LYS A 421 20.60 14.40 -13.64
CA LYS A 421 19.81 14.47 -14.87
C LYS A 421 20.75 14.70 -16.05
N TRP A 422 20.64 13.88 -17.09
CA TRP A 422 21.51 13.98 -18.27
C TRP A 422 20.82 13.54 -19.57
N ASP A 423 21.39 13.93 -20.69
CA ASP A 423 20.96 13.56 -22.04
C ASP A 423 21.84 12.40 -22.54
N TYR A 424 21.27 11.20 -22.65
CA TYR A 424 22.03 10.00 -23.03
C TYR A 424 22.27 9.88 -24.54
N LYS A 425 21.50 10.62 -25.36
CA LYS A 425 21.69 10.65 -26.82
C LYS A 425 22.82 11.61 -27.19
N ASN A 426 22.89 12.75 -26.52
CA ASN A 426 23.90 13.79 -26.73
C ASN A 426 25.08 13.70 -25.73
N LEU A 427 25.03 12.75 -24.79
CA LEU A 427 26.08 12.46 -23.81
C LEU A 427 26.44 13.69 -22.95
N LYS A 428 25.43 14.36 -22.38
CA LYS A 428 25.61 15.64 -21.67
C LYS A 428 24.86 15.71 -20.33
N VAL A 429 25.56 16.04 -19.26
CA VAL A 429 24.97 16.36 -17.95
C VAL A 429 24.17 17.67 -18.01
N LEU A 430 22.97 17.67 -17.44
CA LEU A 430 22.03 18.79 -17.47
C LEU A 430 21.77 19.38 -16.09
N ASP A 431 21.63 18.54 -15.06
CA ASP A 431 21.34 18.99 -13.71
C ASP A 431 21.74 17.97 -12.64
N ARG A 432 21.80 18.43 -11.38
CA ARG A 432 22.09 17.60 -10.20
C ARG A 432 21.24 18.05 -9.02
N VAL A 433 20.86 17.10 -8.17
CA VAL A 433 20.22 17.37 -6.88
C VAL A 433 20.80 16.45 -5.81
N ASN A 434 21.05 16.99 -4.62
CA ASN A 434 21.49 16.21 -3.47
C ASN A 434 20.31 15.47 -2.84
N VAL A 435 20.55 14.23 -2.44
CA VAL A 435 19.62 13.35 -1.72
C VAL A 435 20.28 12.83 -0.43
N HIS A 436 19.51 12.26 0.50
CA HIS A 436 19.93 12.17 1.91
C HIS A 436 19.55 10.83 2.58
N TYR A 437 20.46 9.87 2.66
CA TYR A 437 21.76 9.80 2.00
C TYR A 437 22.01 8.43 1.37
N ASN A 438 23.02 8.41 0.49
CA ASN A 438 23.52 7.21 -0.18
C ASN A 438 22.41 6.49 -0.92
N ILE A 439 21.84 7.18 -1.91
CA ILE A 439 20.80 6.66 -2.79
C ILE A 439 21.21 5.34 -3.45
N GLY A 440 20.32 4.36 -3.37
CA GLY A 440 20.39 3.12 -4.17
C GLY A 440 19.66 3.30 -5.50
N HIS A 441 18.46 2.72 -5.60
CA HIS A 441 17.57 2.88 -6.74
C HIS A 441 16.87 4.24 -6.76
N LEU A 442 16.30 4.54 -7.93
CA LEU A 442 15.37 5.64 -8.15
C LEU A 442 14.29 5.23 -9.16
N ASP A 443 13.17 5.93 -9.14
CA ASP A 443 12.10 5.78 -10.14
C ASP A 443 11.51 7.15 -10.48
N THR A 444 11.27 7.39 -11.76
CA THR A 444 10.42 8.49 -12.24
C THR A 444 9.03 7.93 -12.50
N MET A 445 7.97 8.75 -12.51
CA MET A 445 6.63 8.17 -12.67
C MET A 445 6.50 7.36 -13.97
N GLU A 446 6.21 6.06 -13.85
CA GLU A 446 6.22 5.05 -14.92
C GLU A 446 7.55 4.95 -15.71
N GLY A 447 8.67 5.25 -15.04
CA GLY A 447 9.96 5.54 -15.63
C GLY A 447 10.59 4.43 -16.45
N LYS A 448 10.35 3.16 -16.07
CA LYS A 448 10.92 1.98 -16.75
C LYS A 448 10.00 1.42 -17.85
N SER A 449 8.80 1.99 -18.03
CA SER A 449 7.88 1.59 -19.11
C SER A 449 8.33 2.10 -20.49
N ALA A 450 7.68 1.63 -21.55
CA ALA A 450 7.85 2.15 -22.90
C ALA A 450 7.27 3.57 -23.08
N LYS A 451 6.49 4.09 -22.12
CA LYS A 451 5.93 5.44 -22.11
C LYS A 451 6.01 6.09 -20.73
N PRO A 452 7.21 6.51 -20.29
CA PRO A 452 7.37 7.21 -19.03
C PRO A 452 6.53 8.48 -18.96
N ILE A 453 6.07 8.83 -17.75
CA ILE A 453 5.30 10.05 -17.49
C ILE A 453 6.19 11.14 -16.86
N GLY A 454 7.11 10.77 -15.98
CA GLY A 454 7.99 11.73 -15.30
C GLY A 454 7.24 12.52 -14.22
N LYS A 455 7.27 13.86 -14.27
CA LYS A 455 6.69 14.79 -13.27
C LYS A 455 7.36 14.77 -11.88
N TYR A 456 7.53 13.59 -11.30
CA TYR A 456 8.26 13.36 -10.06
C TYR A 456 9.32 12.27 -10.25
N ALA A 457 10.37 12.35 -9.43
CA ALA A 457 11.33 11.28 -9.21
C ALA A 457 11.36 10.90 -7.72
N LEU A 458 11.61 9.64 -7.44
CA LEU A 458 11.76 9.06 -6.11
C LEU A 458 13.21 8.63 -5.93
N ALA A 459 13.82 9.01 -4.81
CA ALA A 459 15.13 8.52 -4.38
C ALA A 459 14.94 7.56 -3.20
N LEU A 460 15.59 6.39 -3.25
CA LEU A 460 15.58 5.40 -2.18
C LEU A 460 16.91 5.47 -1.43
N ASP A 461 16.98 6.34 -0.44
CA ASP A 461 18.17 6.61 0.36
C ASP A 461 18.36 5.57 1.47
N LYS A 462 19.58 5.04 1.57
CA LYS A 462 19.90 3.91 2.46
C LYS A 462 20.18 4.35 3.89
N LEU A 463 20.66 5.58 4.07
CA LEU A 463 21.06 6.12 5.36
C LEU A 463 20.30 7.40 5.67
N SER A 464 19.40 7.38 6.67
CA SER A 464 18.64 8.58 7.06
C SER A 464 19.36 9.50 8.05
N ILE A 465 20.38 9.00 8.78
CA ILE A 465 21.27 9.76 9.68
C ILE A 465 20.55 10.82 10.52
N ASP A 466 20.50 12.07 10.06
CA ASP A 466 20.00 13.26 10.77
C ASP A 466 18.67 13.81 10.22
N ARG A 467 18.06 13.13 9.23
CA ARG A 467 16.83 13.59 8.57
C ARG A 467 15.59 13.53 9.47
N PHE A 468 15.63 12.68 10.50
CA PHE A 468 14.50 12.44 11.40
C PHE A 468 14.94 12.46 12.87
N ASN A 469 13.96 12.55 13.77
CA ASN A 469 14.22 12.38 15.19
C ASN A 469 14.85 10.99 15.46
N PRO A 470 15.83 10.88 16.38
CA PRO A 470 16.46 9.60 16.68
C PRO A 470 15.46 8.66 17.36
N VAL A 471 15.38 7.42 16.86
CA VAL A 471 14.47 6.37 17.35
C VAL A 471 15.21 5.10 17.81
N GLY A 472 16.53 5.22 18.05
CA GLY A 472 17.40 4.12 18.44
C GLY A 472 18.48 3.81 17.38
N PRO A 473 19.32 2.79 17.60
CA PRO A 473 20.43 2.48 16.70
C PRO A 473 20.03 1.95 15.33
N LEU A 474 18.83 1.38 15.19
CA LEU A 474 18.27 0.96 13.90
C LEU A 474 17.49 2.13 13.32
N HIS A 475 18.08 2.79 12.32
CA HIS A 475 17.48 3.92 11.62
C HIS A 475 16.47 3.45 10.58
N PRO A 476 15.43 4.25 10.29
CA PRO A 476 14.62 4.05 9.08
C PRO A 476 15.43 4.38 7.82
N GLN A 477 15.00 3.88 6.67
CA GLN A 477 15.41 4.38 5.36
C GLN A 477 14.65 5.67 5.03
N ASN A 478 15.02 6.35 3.95
CA ASN A 478 14.38 7.61 3.53
C ASN A 478 14.00 7.55 2.05
N HIS A 479 12.70 7.70 1.77
CA HIS A 479 12.23 7.90 0.41
C HIS A 479 12.04 9.39 0.17
N GLN A 480 12.82 9.96 -0.73
CA GLN A 480 12.74 11.38 -1.05
C GLN A 480 11.98 11.62 -2.36
N LEU A 481 11.10 12.62 -2.36
CA LEU A 481 10.35 13.04 -3.55
C LEU A 481 10.99 14.28 -4.18
N ILE A 482 11.27 14.20 -5.47
CA ILE A 482 11.86 15.28 -6.26
C ILE A 482 10.85 15.71 -7.33
N ASP A 483 10.53 17.00 -7.38
CA ASP A 483 9.81 17.62 -8.50
C ASP A 483 10.78 17.82 -9.67
N ILE A 484 10.41 17.27 -10.83
CA ILE A 484 11.21 17.33 -12.07
C ILE A 484 10.50 18.10 -13.19
N THR A 485 9.38 18.77 -12.89
CA THR A 485 8.62 19.56 -13.88
C THR A 485 9.26 20.90 -14.20
N GLY A 486 10.06 21.43 -13.27
CA GLY A 486 10.74 22.70 -13.40
C GLY A 486 12.01 22.64 -14.28
N PRO A 487 12.66 23.79 -14.51
CA PRO A 487 13.96 23.84 -15.20
C PRO A 487 15.10 23.20 -14.40
N LYS A 488 14.90 22.99 -13.09
CA LYS A 488 15.81 22.37 -12.14
C LYS A 488 15.06 21.35 -11.30
N MET A 489 15.75 20.29 -10.89
CA MET A 489 15.23 19.31 -9.96
C MET A 489 15.10 19.92 -8.55
N GLU A 490 13.97 19.68 -7.88
CA GLU A 490 13.73 20.20 -6.54
C GLU A 490 13.30 19.09 -5.59
N LEU A 491 14.11 18.80 -4.57
CA LEU A 491 13.69 17.99 -3.43
C LEU A 491 12.53 18.67 -2.69
N ILE A 492 11.42 17.98 -2.52
CA ILE A 492 10.17 18.52 -1.95
C ILE A 492 9.58 17.69 -0.79
N TYR A 493 10.08 16.48 -0.53
CA TYR A 493 9.59 15.66 0.58
C TYR A 493 10.61 14.61 1.05
N ASP A 494 10.62 14.32 2.35
CA ASP A 494 11.34 13.22 2.99
C ASP A 494 10.34 12.30 3.69
N MET A 495 10.28 11.02 3.30
CA MET A 495 9.40 10.01 3.92
C MET A 495 10.25 8.97 4.66
N PRO A 496 10.18 8.90 6.01
CA PRO A 496 10.83 7.84 6.75
C PRO A 496 10.15 6.49 6.45
N ILE A 497 10.94 5.48 6.08
CA ILE A 497 10.48 4.10 5.93
C ILE A 497 11.02 3.26 7.09
N PRO A 498 10.17 2.88 8.06
CA PRO A 498 10.60 2.13 9.24
C PRO A 498 10.65 0.60 9.02
N LEU A 499 10.21 0.10 7.86
CA LEU A 499 9.99 -1.32 7.62
C LEU A 499 11.00 -1.88 6.60
N GLY A 500 12.12 -2.41 7.11
CA GLY A 500 13.22 -2.95 6.31
C GLY A 500 13.89 -1.89 5.43
N GLU A 501 14.82 -2.32 4.58
CA GLU A 501 15.45 -1.48 3.55
C GLU A 501 14.80 -1.73 2.18
N PRO A 502 13.86 -0.89 1.72
CA PRO A 502 13.39 -0.95 0.34
C PRO A 502 14.55 -0.87 -0.65
N HIS A 503 14.59 -1.83 -1.58
CA HIS A 503 15.63 -1.87 -2.60
C HIS A 503 15.22 -1.11 -3.86
N ASP A 504 13.99 -1.31 -4.35
CA ASP A 504 13.46 -0.68 -5.56
C ASP A 504 11.97 -0.31 -5.40
N VAL A 505 11.50 0.59 -6.26
CA VAL A 505 10.09 0.95 -6.39
C VAL A 505 9.66 0.95 -7.84
N VAL A 506 8.36 0.75 -8.06
CA VAL A 506 7.70 1.08 -9.32
C VAL A 506 6.45 1.91 -9.06
N SER A 507 6.19 2.84 -9.96
CA SER A 507 5.05 3.75 -9.91
C SER A 507 4.11 3.53 -11.09
N ILE A 508 2.83 3.79 -10.86
CA ILE A 508 1.78 3.72 -11.89
C ILE A 508 0.77 4.84 -11.70
N ALA A 509 0.26 5.39 -12.80
CA ALA A 509 -0.85 6.34 -12.74
C ALA A 509 -2.06 5.69 -12.04
N ALA A 510 -2.61 6.37 -11.03
CA ALA A 510 -3.72 5.85 -10.23
C ALA A 510 -4.96 5.52 -11.08
N SER A 511 -5.12 6.16 -12.24
CA SER A 511 -6.21 5.93 -13.19
C SER A 511 -6.15 4.58 -13.92
N LYS A 512 -4.99 3.89 -13.91
CA LYS A 512 -4.82 2.56 -14.52
C LYS A 512 -5.26 1.43 -13.58
N LEU A 513 -5.24 1.68 -12.27
CA LEU A 513 -5.64 0.70 -11.26
C LEU A 513 -7.15 0.62 -11.13
N LYS A 514 -7.69 -0.60 -11.04
CA LYS A 514 -9.13 -0.88 -10.90
C LYS A 514 -9.40 -1.88 -9.77
N PRO A 515 -9.07 -1.54 -8.51
CA PRO A 515 -9.31 -2.43 -7.38
C PRO A 515 -10.79 -2.75 -7.20
N ALA A 516 -11.07 -3.97 -6.73
CA ALA A 516 -12.37 -4.30 -6.19
C ALA A 516 -12.61 -3.54 -4.88
N MET A 517 -13.84 -3.02 -4.74
CA MET A 517 -14.29 -2.39 -3.49
C MET A 517 -14.92 -3.42 -2.55
N THR A 518 -15.48 -4.48 -3.10
CA THR A 518 -16.10 -5.63 -2.41
C THR A 518 -16.00 -6.86 -3.30
N TYR A 519 -16.21 -8.04 -2.72
CA TYR A 519 -16.23 -9.30 -3.44
C TYR A 519 -17.65 -9.76 -3.78
N LYS A 520 -17.75 -10.62 -4.80
CA LYS A 520 -18.95 -11.45 -4.94
C LYS A 520 -19.06 -12.34 -3.70
N MET A 521 -20.27 -12.52 -3.20
CA MET A 521 -20.52 -13.32 -2.00
C MET A 521 -19.88 -14.71 -2.09
N GLY A 522 -19.11 -15.09 -1.08
CA GLY A 522 -18.43 -16.37 -0.99
C GLY A 522 -17.07 -16.45 -1.67
N THR A 523 -16.49 -15.33 -2.13
CA THR A 523 -15.22 -15.39 -2.89
C THR A 523 -14.05 -15.82 -2.01
N ASN A 524 -13.24 -16.76 -2.49
CA ASN A 524 -11.89 -17.02 -1.99
C ASN A 524 -10.91 -16.07 -2.69
N SER A 525 -10.38 -15.10 -1.95
CA SER A 525 -9.57 -14.02 -2.52
C SER A 525 -8.23 -14.47 -3.11
N ARG A 526 -7.71 -15.65 -2.74
CA ARG A 526 -6.46 -16.20 -3.32
C ARG A 526 -6.66 -16.86 -4.69
N THR A 527 -7.90 -17.20 -5.02
CA THR A 527 -8.23 -17.92 -6.27
C THR A 527 -9.20 -17.16 -7.18
N GLY A 528 -9.96 -16.21 -6.63
CA GLY A 528 -11.07 -15.53 -7.32
C GLY A 528 -12.31 -16.41 -7.50
N GLU A 529 -12.27 -17.68 -7.10
CA GLU A 529 -13.38 -18.62 -7.20
C GLU A 529 -14.27 -18.59 -5.96
N GLN A 530 -15.47 -19.17 -6.07
CA GLN A 530 -16.36 -19.33 -4.93
C GLN A 530 -15.80 -20.37 -3.96
N SER A 531 -15.67 -20.01 -2.68
CA SER A 531 -15.27 -20.91 -1.62
C SER A 531 -16.28 -22.04 -1.43
N VAL A 532 -15.76 -23.26 -1.25
CA VAL A 532 -16.56 -24.44 -0.86
C VAL A 532 -17.24 -24.26 0.51
N GLY A 533 -16.73 -23.33 1.31
CA GLY A 533 -17.25 -22.96 2.62
C GLY A 533 -18.32 -21.87 2.61
N MET A 534 -18.68 -21.34 1.43
CA MET A 534 -19.64 -20.24 1.34
C MET A 534 -20.93 -20.58 2.09
N THR A 535 -21.28 -19.72 3.03
CA THR A 535 -22.47 -19.86 3.87
C THR A 535 -23.29 -18.58 3.81
N LEU A 536 -24.60 -18.70 3.70
CA LEU A 536 -25.54 -17.58 3.77
C LEU A 536 -26.31 -17.60 5.10
N ALA A 537 -26.95 -16.48 5.43
CA ALA A 537 -27.80 -16.38 6.60
C ALA A 537 -28.84 -17.51 6.64
N GLY A 538 -28.91 -18.21 7.77
CA GLY A 538 -29.79 -19.37 8.00
C GLY A 538 -29.22 -20.71 7.53
N GLN A 539 -28.02 -20.73 6.94
CA GLN A 539 -27.31 -21.95 6.53
C GLN A 539 -26.16 -22.33 7.47
N GLU A 540 -25.95 -21.55 8.52
CA GLU A 540 -24.92 -21.78 9.52
C GLU A 540 -25.13 -23.10 10.23
N ARG A 541 -24.06 -23.87 10.41
CA ARG A 541 -24.14 -25.22 10.97
C ARG A 541 -22.79 -25.71 11.46
N ILE A 542 -22.83 -26.69 12.35
CA ILE A 542 -21.67 -27.42 12.83
C ILE A 542 -21.85 -28.88 12.40
N GLU A 543 -20.94 -29.37 11.58
CA GLU A 543 -20.92 -30.74 11.08
C GLU A 543 -19.81 -31.52 11.78
N ARG A 544 -20.10 -32.74 12.26
CA ARG A 544 -19.13 -33.60 12.94
C ARG A 544 -19.01 -34.93 12.21
N ASN A 545 -17.79 -35.27 11.84
CA ASN A 545 -17.41 -36.58 11.31
C ASN A 545 -16.26 -37.16 12.16
N GLY A 546 -16.62 -37.93 13.19
CA GLY A 546 -15.67 -38.40 14.19
C GLY A 546 -15.03 -37.25 14.95
N LYS A 547 -13.70 -37.14 14.87
CA LYS A 547 -12.91 -36.03 15.44
C LYS A 547 -12.86 -34.79 14.56
N ASN A 548 -13.24 -34.87 13.28
CA ASN A 548 -13.22 -33.72 12.40
C ASN A 548 -14.53 -32.94 12.57
N VAL A 549 -14.42 -31.65 12.86
CA VAL A 549 -15.57 -30.75 13.04
C VAL A 549 -15.43 -29.60 12.05
N THR A 550 -16.45 -29.40 11.23
CA THR A 550 -16.52 -28.29 10.28
C THR A 550 -17.62 -27.33 10.71
N VAL A 551 -17.25 -26.07 10.91
CA VAL A 551 -18.17 -25.00 11.27
C VAL A 551 -18.35 -24.11 10.04
N TYR A 552 -19.60 -23.93 9.63
CA TYR A 552 -20.01 -23.02 8.58
C TYR A 552 -20.60 -21.80 9.25
N ALA A 553 -19.86 -20.70 9.24
CA ALA A 553 -20.19 -19.49 9.96
C ALA A 553 -20.41 -18.31 9.03
N THR A 554 -21.28 -17.40 9.44
CA THR A 554 -21.50 -16.11 8.77
C THR A 554 -21.10 -14.97 9.69
N MET A 555 -20.70 -13.88 9.05
CA MET A 555 -20.34 -12.64 9.72
C MET A 555 -21.10 -11.52 9.04
N ILE A 556 -21.83 -10.76 9.83
CA ILE A 556 -22.49 -9.53 9.42
C ILE A 556 -22.43 -8.61 10.64
N ARG A 557 -22.31 -7.31 10.45
CA ARG A 557 -22.01 -6.37 11.53
C ARG A 557 -22.76 -6.68 12.84
N SER A 558 -21.97 -6.78 13.91
CA SER A 558 -22.38 -7.13 15.27
C SER A 558 -22.81 -8.58 15.51
N HIS A 559 -22.68 -9.49 14.54
CA HIS A 559 -23.04 -10.90 14.69
C HIS A 559 -22.01 -11.83 14.06
N ILE A 560 -21.57 -12.82 14.83
CA ILE A 560 -20.87 -14.00 14.33
C ILE A 560 -21.77 -15.19 14.61
N ASN A 561 -22.24 -15.86 13.56
CA ASN A 561 -23.14 -17.00 13.71
C ASN A 561 -22.42 -18.29 13.30
N PRO A 562 -22.48 -19.38 14.09
CA PRO A 562 -23.10 -19.45 15.41
C PRO A 562 -22.32 -18.68 16.48
N GLU A 563 -22.99 -18.26 17.56
CA GLU A 563 -22.36 -17.63 18.74
C GLU A 563 -21.81 -18.66 19.74
N HIS A 564 -22.19 -19.93 19.61
CA HIS A 564 -21.73 -21.02 20.46
C HIS A 564 -21.22 -22.18 19.59
N ILE A 565 -19.95 -22.55 19.78
CA ILE A 565 -19.32 -23.69 19.11
C ILE A 565 -18.95 -24.72 20.17
N GLU A 566 -19.64 -25.87 20.18
CA GLU A 566 -19.33 -26.96 21.11
C GLU A 566 -18.44 -28.04 20.47
N LEU A 567 -17.30 -28.30 21.13
CA LEU A 567 -16.26 -29.21 20.70
C LEU A 567 -15.83 -30.15 21.83
N ASN A 568 -15.14 -31.22 21.44
CA ASN A 568 -14.43 -32.10 22.35
C ASN A 568 -12.93 -31.84 22.26
N LYS A 569 -12.23 -32.03 23.37
CA LYS A 569 -10.77 -31.97 23.42
C LYS A 569 -10.16 -32.96 22.42
N GLY A 570 -9.31 -32.47 21.54
CA GLY A 570 -8.66 -33.23 20.47
C GLY A 570 -9.46 -33.32 19.16
N ASP A 571 -10.55 -32.56 19.02
CA ASP A 571 -11.20 -32.37 17.71
C ASP A 571 -10.30 -31.59 16.75
N ASN A 572 -10.30 -31.97 15.47
CA ASN A 572 -9.70 -31.21 14.37
C ASN A 572 -10.78 -30.28 13.81
N VAL A 573 -10.63 -28.99 14.01
CA VAL A 573 -11.66 -28.00 13.69
C VAL A 573 -11.27 -27.25 12.42
N THR A 574 -12.22 -27.06 11.52
CA THR A 574 -12.14 -26.08 10.42
C THR A 574 -13.37 -25.18 10.49
N ILE A 575 -13.16 -23.86 10.54
CA ILE A 575 -14.23 -22.87 10.52
C ILE A 575 -14.16 -22.13 9.19
N TYR A 576 -15.22 -22.16 8.40
CA TYR A 576 -15.43 -21.30 7.24
C TYR A 576 -16.23 -20.06 7.67
N LEU A 577 -15.70 -18.88 7.38
CA LEU A 577 -16.27 -17.59 7.77
C LEU A 577 -16.64 -16.82 6.51
N THR A 578 -17.93 -16.60 6.26
CA THR A 578 -18.41 -15.79 5.13
C THR A 578 -18.89 -14.42 5.60
N ASN A 579 -18.26 -13.34 5.13
CA ASN A 579 -18.72 -11.98 5.37
C ASN A 579 -19.90 -11.66 4.42
N LEU A 580 -21.08 -11.43 5.00
CA LEU A 580 -22.33 -11.15 4.30
C LEU A 580 -22.52 -9.66 3.96
N GLU A 581 -21.60 -8.80 4.37
CA GLU A 581 -21.63 -7.37 4.09
C GLU A 581 -21.57 -7.09 2.58
N ARG A 582 -22.30 -6.05 2.17
CA ARG A 582 -22.35 -5.55 0.78
C ARG A 582 -21.76 -4.16 0.64
N ALA A 583 -21.66 -3.42 1.73
CA ALA A 583 -21.04 -2.10 1.75
C ALA A 583 -19.51 -2.24 1.69
N GLN A 584 -18.86 -1.32 0.97
CA GLN A 584 -17.41 -1.23 0.95
C GLN A 584 -16.87 -0.92 2.35
N ASP A 585 -15.67 -1.42 2.65
CA ASP A 585 -14.93 -1.16 3.90
C ASP A 585 -15.58 -1.72 5.20
N GLU A 586 -16.62 -2.55 5.08
CA GLU A 586 -17.20 -3.29 6.22
C GLU A 586 -16.45 -4.61 6.44
N THR A 587 -15.15 -4.51 6.74
CA THR A 587 -14.29 -5.65 6.99
C THR A 587 -14.54 -6.23 8.38
N HIS A 588 -14.54 -7.55 8.49
CA HIS A 588 -14.56 -8.25 9.77
C HIS A 588 -13.22 -8.95 10.00
N GLY A 589 -12.85 -9.07 11.28
CA GLY A 589 -11.78 -9.95 11.70
C GLY A 589 -12.34 -11.11 12.51
N PHE A 590 -11.55 -12.17 12.71
CA PHE A 590 -11.92 -13.27 13.59
C PHE A 590 -10.71 -13.72 14.38
N ALA A 591 -10.82 -13.85 15.70
CA ALA A 591 -9.77 -14.40 16.54
C ALA A 591 -10.35 -15.28 17.65
N ILE A 592 -9.58 -16.30 18.06
CA ILE A 592 -9.92 -17.19 19.18
C ILE A 592 -8.82 -17.09 20.24
N ASP A 593 -9.22 -16.84 21.49
CA ASP A 593 -8.30 -16.76 22.63
C ASP A 593 -7.42 -18.02 22.74
N LEU A 594 -6.13 -17.85 23.02
CA LEU A 594 -5.10 -18.89 23.19
C LEU A 594 -4.81 -19.84 22.01
N TYR A 595 -5.61 -19.85 20.93
CA TYR A 595 -5.46 -20.79 19.82
C TYR A 595 -4.57 -20.28 18.66
N ASN A 596 -4.06 -19.05 18.73
CA ASN A 596 -3.28 -18.42 17.66
C ASN A 596 -4.02 -18.46 16.30
N VAL A 597 -5.33 -18.23 16.35
CA VAL A 597 -6.23 -18.19 15.19
C VAL A 597 -6.54 -16.73 14.90
N HIS A 598 -6.33 -16.32 13.66
CA HIS A 598 -6.71 -15.00 13.17
C HIS A 598 -7.10 -15.07 11.69
N ALA A 599 -8.01 -14.20 11.25
CA ALA A 599 -8.37 -14.00 9.84
C ALA A 599 -8.93 -12.58 9.62
N SER A 600 -8.71 -12.02 8.42
CA SER A 600 -9.43 -10.86 7.87
C SER A 600 -10.43 -11.34 6.81
N ILE A 601 -11.65 -10.84 6.87
CA ILE A 601 -12.77 -11.21 6.00
C ILE A 601 -13.43 -9.93 5.49
N GLU A 602 -12.95 -9.44 4.35
CA GLU A 602 -13.49 -8.27 3.64
C GLU A 602 -14.90 -8.56 3.08
N PRO A 603 -15.73 -7.53 2.79
CA PRO A 603 -17.11 -7.70 2.32
C PRO A 603 -17.25 -8.68 1.14
N GLY A 604 -18.05 -9.73 1.34
CA GLY A 604 -18.29 -10.79 0.36
C GLY A 604 -17.25 -11.93 0.34
N LYS A 605 -16.13 -11.82 1.08
CA LYS A 605 -15.10 -12.86 1.16
C LYS A 605 -15.55 -14.06 1.99
N THR A 606 -15.01 -15.23 1.69
CA THR A 606 -14.99 -16.36 2.62
C THR A 606 -13.56 -16.81 2.86
N ALA A 607 -13.16 -16.83 4.13
CA ALA A 607 -11.87 -17.35 4.59
C ALA A 607 -12.10 -18.54 5.51
N SER A 608 -11.06 -19.34 5.75
CA SER A 608 -11.14 -20.45 6.69
C SER A 608 -9.97 -20.51 7.66
N VAL A 609 -10.21 -21.04 8.85
CA VAL A 609 -9.18 -21.28 9.87
C VAL A 609 -9.27 -22.72 10.35
N SER A 610 -8.12 -23.38 10.52
CA SER A 610 -8.04 -24.74 11.03
C SER A 610 -7.10 -24.86 12.22
N PHE A 611 -7.51 -25.62 13.24
CA PHE A 611 -6.74 -25.85 14.46
C PHE A 611 -7.21 -27.13 15.15
N VAL A 612 -6.43 -27.62 16.12
CA VAL A 612 -6.83 -28.71 17.00
C VAL A 612 -7.35 -28.10 18.30
N ALA A 613 -8.55 -28.48 18.75
CA ALA A 613 -9.11 -28.05 20.03
C ALA A 613 -8.45 -28.83 21.19
N ASP A 614 -7.18 -28.62 21.44
CA ASP A 614 -6.34 -29.41 22.36
C ASP A 614 -6.44 -29.00 23.84
N MET A 615 -7.08 -27.88 24.13
CA MET A 615 -7.27 -27.37 25.49
C MET A 615 -8.74 -27.47 25.93
N GLU A 616 -8.99 -28.12 27.08
CA GLU A 616 -10.31 -28.06 27.74
C GLU A 616 -10.56 -26.62 28.24
N GLY A 617 -11.78 -26.11 28.07
CA GLY A 617 -12.13 -24.77 28.56
C GLY A 617 -13.27 -24.11 27.81
N VAL A 618 -13.45 -22.82 28.11
CA VAL A 618 -14.33 -21.90 27.38
C VAL A 618 -13.46 -20.78 26.84
N PHE A 619 -13.45 -20.61 25.53
CA PHE A 619 -12.59 -19.69 24.82
C PHE A 619 -13.46 -18.71 24.03
N PRO A 620 -13.48 -17.42 24.40
CA PRO A 620 -14.16 -16.42 23.59
C PRO A 620 -13.51 -16.32 22.21
N TYR A 621 -14.34 -16.08 21.20
CA TYR A 621 -13.90 -15.57 19.90
C TYR A 621 -14.64 -14.27 19.59
N TYR A 622 -14.01 -13.39 18.84
CA TYR A 622 -14.56 -12.05 18.60
C TYR A 622 -14.07 -11.46 17.28
N CYS A 623 -14.74 -10.40 16.85
CA CYS A 623 -14.31 -9.60 15.71
C CYS A 623 -13.20 -8.62 16.09
N THR A 624 -12.00 -8.80 15.53
CA THR A 624 -10.86 -7.92 15.81
C THR A 624 -10.99 -6.55 15.15
N GLU A 625 -11.80 -6.45 14.09
CA GLU A 625 -12.06 -5.20 13.37
C GLU A 625 -13.20 -4.40 14.00
N PHE A 626 -13.05 -3.07 13.99
CA PHE A 626 -14.11 -2.14 14.40
C PHE A 626 -15.14 -1.99 13.27
N CYS A 627 -16.04 -2.96 13.16
CA CYS A 627 -16.98 -3.06 12.04
C CYS A 627 -18.38 -2.45 12.32
N SER A 628 -18.65 -1.99 13.54
CA SER A 628 -19.89 -1.29 13.90
C SER A 628 -19.77 -0.66 15.28
N ALA A 629 -20.74 0.18 15.66
CA ALA A 629 -20.86 0.68 17.04
C ALA A 629 -20.94 -0.44 18.09
N LEU A 630 -21.36 -1.64 17.68
CA LEU A 630 -21.49 -2.83 18.53
C LEU A 630 -20.41 -3.89 18.18
N HIS A 631 -19.22 -3.43 17.81
CA HIS A 631 -18.08 -4.30 17.51
C HIS A 631 -17.68 -5.15 18.72
N LEU A 632 -17.78 -4.59 19.94
CA LEU A 632 -17.41 -5.29 21.17
C LEU A 632 -18.34 -6.48 21.46
N GLU A 633 -19.62 -6.33 21.13
CA GLU A 633 -20.64 -7.36 21.26
C GLU A 633 -20.59 -8.40 20.14
N MET A 634 -19.79 -8.17 19.09
CA MET A 634 -19.59 -9.11 17.98
C MET A 634 -18.65 -10.25 18.39
N MET A 635 -19.17 -11.17 19.20
CA MET A 635 -18.41 -12.25 19.80
C MET A 635 -19.22 -13.55 19.91
N GLY A 636 -18.54 -14.64 20.24
CA GLY A 636 -19.14 -15.89 20.65
C GLY A 636 -18.20 -16.72 21.54
N TYR A 637 -18.63 -17.92 21.91
CA TYR A 637 -17.89 -18.81 22.79
C TYR A 637 -17.65 -20.16 22.13
N MET A 638 -16.38 -20.57 22.14
CA MET A 638 -15.99 -21.94 21.85
C MET A 638 -15.86 -22.72 23.16
N TYR A 639 -16.66 -23.78 23.29
CA TYR A 639 -16.65 -24.68 24.44
C TYR A 639 -15.91 -25.96 24.07
N VAL A 640 -14.83 -26.28 24.78
CA VAL A 640 -14.06 -27.51 24.56
C VAL A 640 -14.18 -28.38 25.80
N LYS A 641 -14.95 -29.47 25.68
CA LYS A 641 -15.19 -30.43 26.78
C LYS A 641 -14.18 -31.59 26.69
N ASP A 642 -13.66 -32.05 27.83
CA ASP A 642 -13.02 -33.36 27.88
C ASP A 642 -14.13 -34.43 27.93
N PRO A 643 -14.25 -35.30 26.91
CA PRO A 643 -15.30 -36.31 26.88
C PRO A 643 -15.21 -37.34 28.01
N ASN A 644 -14.08 -37.41 28.71
CA ASN A 644 -13.86 -38.31 29.85
C ASN A 644 -14.19 -37.66 31.20
N LYS A 645 -14.56 -36.38 31.22
CA LYS A 645 -14.84 -35.61 32.44
C LYS A 645 -16.33 -35.29 32.57
N LYS A 646 -16.83 -35.28 33.80
CA LYS A 646 -18.18 -34.80 34.13
C LYS A 646 -18.08 -33.39 34.72
N TYR A 647 -18.96 -32.50 34.29
CA TYR A 647 -19.02 -31.11 34.75
C TYR A 647 -20.25 -30.90 35.65
N GLU A 648 -20.04 -30.47 36.89
CA GLU A 648 -21.12 -30.16 37.83
C GLU A 648 -21.68 -28.75 37.62
N SER A 649 -23.01 -28.61 37.70
CA SER A 649 -23.69 -27.32 37.49
C SER A 649 -23.56 -26.40 38.72
N VAL A 650 -22.98 -25.21 38.54
CA VAL A 650 -22.77 -24.20 39.60
C VAL A 650 -23.93 -23.19 39.74
N LYS A 651 -25.08 -23.46 39.10
CA LYS A 651 -26.16 -22.50 38.75
C LYS A 651 -26.85 -21.74 39.91
N LYS A 652 -26.64 -22.10 41.18
CA LYS A 652 -27.48 -21.62 42.31
C LYS A 652 -26.83 -20.69 43.34
N ALA A 653 -25.54 -20.33 43.21
CA ALA A 653 -24.83 -19.80 44.38
C ALA A 653 -24.51 -18.29 44.40
N LYS A 654 -24.65 -17.50 43.32
CA LYS A 654 -23.98 -16.16 43.28
C LYS A 654 -24.71 -14.97 42.62
N LEU A 655 -25.91 -15.09 42.07
CA LEU A 655 -26.56 -13.96 41.37
C LEU A 655 -27.72 -13.38 42.19
N LYS A 656 -27.67 -12.08 42.51
CA LYS A 656 -28.84 -11.31 42.94
C LYS A 656 -29.58 -10.85 41.69
N GLU A 657 -30.83 -11.28 41.53
CA GLU A 657 -31.69 -10.84 40.44
C GLU A 657 -32.20 -9.41 40.71
N LEU A 658 -32.45 -8.64 39.65
CA LEU A 658 -33.12 -7.34 39.77
C LEU A 658 -34.53 -7.54 40.34
N THR A 659 -34.96 -6.62 41.20
CA THR A 659 -36.35 -6.59 41.66
C THR A 659 -37.29 -6.30 40.50
N LYS A 660 -38.56 -6.70 40.63
CA LYS A 660 -39.58 -6.45 39.60
C LYS A 660 -39.71 -4.97 39.28
N GLU A 661 -39.61 -4.10 40.28
CA GLU A 661 -39.67 -2.64 40.13
C GLU A 661 -38.49 -2.10 39.32
N GLN A 662 -37.28 -2.64 39.52
CA GLN A 662 -36.09 -2.27 38.76
C GLN A 662 -36.19 -2.72 37.29
N LEU A 663 -36.70 -3.93 37.05
CA LEU A 663 -36.93 -4.42 35.68
C LEU A 663 -37.97 -3.55 34.95
N GLU A 664 -39.07 -3.20 35.59
CA GLU A 664 -40.09 -2.33 34.98
C GLU A 664 -39.56 -0.91 34.69
N ALA A 665 -38.67 -0.38 35.54
CA ALA A 665 -38.03 0.91 35.30
C ALA A 665 -37.10 0.87 34.07
N GLU A 666 -36.30 -0.18 33.94
CA GLU A 666 -35.40 -0.36 32.79
C GLU A 666 -36.18 -0.60 31.49
N TYR A 667 -37.27 -1.37 31.54
CA TYR A 667 -38.14 -1.61 30.39
C TYR A 667 -38.74 -0.32 29.84
N LYS A 668 -39.21 0.58 30.71
CA LYS A 668 -39.72 1.91 30.28
C LYS A 668 -38.63 2.78 29.65
N LYS A 669 -37.43 2.72 30.22
CA LYS A 669 -36.28 3.49 29.75
C LYS A 669 -35.85 3.03 28.34
N VAL A 670 -35.72 1.72 28.10
CA VAL A 670 -35.33 1.21 26.77
C VAL A 670 -36.37 1.55 25.70
N ILE A 671 -37.67 1.49 26.01
CA ILE A 671 -38.72 1.93 25.07
C ILE A 671 -38.56 3.42 24.70
N ALA A 672 -38.29 4.27 25.70
CA ALA A 672 -38.07 5.70 25.44
C ALA A 672 -36.83 5.94 24.55
N THR A 673 -35.75 5.18 24.79
CA THR A 673 -34.54 5.21 23.96
C THR A 673 -34.81 4.74 22.52
N ASN A 674 -35.59 3.66 22.35
CA ASN A 674 -35.99 3.14 21.03
C ASN A 674 -36.78 4.20 20.26
N LYS A 675 -37.75 4.83 20.90
CA LYS A 675 -38.51 5.92 20.28
C LYS A 675 -37.61 7.07 19.82
N ALA A 676 -36.71 7.55 20.68
CA ALA A 676 -35.83 8.65 20.33
C ALA A 676 -34.90 8.31 19.15
N THR A 677 -34.44 7.06 19.06
CA THR A 677 -33.57 6.59 17.97
C THR A 677 -34.36 6.48 16.66
N ASP A 678 -35.60 5.98 16.70
CA ASP A 678 -36.48 5.93 15.52
C ASP A 678 -36.79 7.33 14.98
N ASP A 679 -37.05 8.31 15.85
CA ASP A 679 -37.30 9.70 15.45
C ASP A 679 -36.10 10.27 14.64
N VAL A 680 -34.85 9.91 15.00
CA VAL A 680 -33.64 10.26 14.23
C VAL A 680 -33.63 9.56 12.86
N ILE A 681 -33.91 8.25 12.82
CA ILE A 681 -33.95 7.49 11.56
C ILE A 681 -34.97 8.11 10.59
N GLN A 682 -36.17 8.43 11.06
CA GLN A 682 -37.22 9.03 10.22
C GLN A 682 -36.80 10.40 9.66
N SER A 683 -36.04 11.20 10.43
CA SER A 683 -35.49 12.47 9.93
C SER A 683 -34.51 12.26 8.76
N VAL A 684 -33.67 11.23 8.84
CA VAL A 684 -32.69 10.88 7.79
C VAL A 684 -33.39 10.34 6.54
N VAL A 685 -34.38 9.45 6.72
CA VAL A 685 -35.19 8.91 5.62
C VAL A 685 -35.92 10.02 4.87
N THR A 686 -36.48 10.99 5.60
CA THR A 686 -37.16 12.15 5.00
C THR A 686 -36.21 12.93 4.10
N PHE A 687 -35.03 13.32 4.60
CA PHE A 687 -34.01 14.02 3.81
C PHE A 687 -33.61 13.26 2.55
N LEU A 688 -33.31 11.96 2.67
CA LEU A 688 -32.87 11.13 1.54
C LEU A 688 -33.93 11.11 0.42
N LYS A 689 -35.21 10.92 0.79
CA LYS A 689 -36.32 10.89 -0.17
C LYS A 689 -36.54 12.23 -0.86
N GLU A 690 -36.56 13.33 -0.09
CA GLU A 690 -36.75 14.68 -0.63
C GLU A 690 -35.64 15.06 -1.62
N LYS A 691 -34.42 14.56 -1.38
CA LYS A 691 -33.25 14.80 -2.24
C LYS A 691 -33.07 13.77 -3.37
N HIS A 692 -34.05 12.90 -3.59
CA HIS A 692 -34.06 11.90 -4.66
C HIS A 692 -32.80 11.02 -4.68
N PHE A 693 -32.45 10.45 -3.53
CA PHE A 693 -31.26 9.61 -3.35
C PHE A 693 -31.14 8.47 -4.38
N GLU A 694 -32.26 8.01 -4.95
CA GLU A 694 -32.33 6.91 -5.93
C GLU A 694 -31.54 7.22 -7.21
N LYS A 695 -31.29 8.51 -7.50
CA LYS A 695 -30.47 8.96 -8.63
C LYS A 695 -28.97 8.70 -8.44
N TYR A 696 -28.54 8.33 -7.23
CA TYR A 696 -27.14 8.15 -6.87
C TYR A 696 -26.89 6.68 -6.48
N PRO A 697 -26.39 5.83 -7.41
CA PRO A 697 -26.33 4.38 -7.19
C PRO A 697 -25.63 3.96 -5.89
N LYS A 698 -24.52 4.63 -5.53
CA LYS A 698 -23.78 4.36 -4.28
C LYS A 698 -24.56 4.73 -3.02
N VAL A 699 -25.31 5.84 -3.05
CA VAL A 699 -26.16 6.25 -1.93
C VAL A 699 -27.34 5.29 -1.81
N LYS A 700 -27.97 4.94 -2.94
CA LYS A 700 -29.07 3.98 -2.99
C LYS A 700 -28.72 2.65 -2.35
N GLN A 701 -27.55 2.08 -2.64
CA GLN A 701 -27.08 0.84 -2.02
C GLN A 701 -26.99 0.94 -0.49
N LEU A 702 -26.49 2.06 0.05
CA LEU A 702 -26.45 2.30 1.49
C LEU A 702 -27.85 2.42 2.09
N VAL A 703 -28.80 3.07 1.40
CA VAL A 703 -30.19 3.16 1.88
C VAL A 703 -30.87 1.80 1.88
N GLU A 704 -30.68 0.99 0.84
CA GLU A 704 -31.19 -0.38 0.79
C GLU A 704 -30.66 -1.21 1.98
N ASP A 705 -29.37 -1.09 2.28
CA ASP A 705 -28.74 -1.73 3.43
C ASP A 705 -29.31 -1.26 4.78
N ALA A 706 -29.51 0.06 4.95
CA ALA A 706 -30.13 0.62 6.16
C ALA A 706 -31.56 0.11 6.38
N LEU A 707 -32.34 0.00 5.29
CA LEU A 707 -33.73 -0.48 5.32
C LEU A 707 -33.82 -1.98 5.58
N ASP A 708 -32.85 -2.78 5.11
CA ASP A 708 -32.76 -4.21 5.41
C ASP A 708 -32.64 -4.46 6.92
N GLN A 709 -31.87 -3.61 7.64
CA GLN A 709 -31.79 -3.65 9.10
C GLN A 709 -33.09 -3.20 9.77
N TYR A 710 -33.67 -2.08 9.30
CA TYR A 710 -34.90 -1.52 9.86
C TYR A 710 -36.08 -2.50 9.73
N GLY A 711 -36.14 -3.24 8.61
CA GLY A 711 -37.16 -4.24 8.33
C GLY A 711 -37.19 -5.42 9.31
N LYS A 712 -36.14 -5.61 10.14
CA LYS A 712 -36.10 -6.66 11.18
C LYS A 712 -36.85 -6.27 12.46
N ILE A 713 -37.06 -4.98 12.70
CA ILE A 713 -37.63 -4.45 13.95
C ILE A 713 -39.02 -5.04 14.27
N PRO A 714 -40.00 -5.13 13.34
CA PRO A 714 -41.35 -5.57 13.69
C PRO A 714 -41.41 -6.99 14.29
N GLU A 715 -40.62 -7.92 13.76
CA GLU A 715 -40.57 -9.30 14.26
C GLU A 715 -40.00 -9.35 15.69
N VAL A 716 -38.92 -8.62 15.93
CA VAL A 716 -38.24 -8.59 17.23
C VAL A 716 -39.09 -7.87 18.28
N LYS A 717 -39.75 -6.77 17.88
CA LYS A 717 -40.69 -6.06 18.75
C LYS A 717 -41.85 -6.96 19.18
N ALA A 718 -42.36 -7.79 18.27
CA ALA A 718 -43.39 -8.77 18.63
C ALA A 718 -42.90 -9.80 19.66
N LYS A 719 -41.62 -10.18 19.64
CA LYS A 719 -41.01 -11.04 20.69
C LYS A 719 -40.91 -10.30 22.03
N ALA A 720 -40.52 -9.02 22.02
CA ALA A 720 -40.50 -8.18 23.22
C ALA A 720 -41.89 -8.06 23.84
N ASP A 721 -42.91 -7.74 23.04
CA ASP A 721 -44.30 -7.60 23.49
C ASP A 721 -44.85 -8.92 24.04
N ALA A 722 -44.52 -10.05 23.39
CA ALA A 722 -44.91 -11.37 23.85
C ALA A 722 -44.26 -11.75 25.19
N ALA A 723 -42.96 -11.50 25.35
CA ALA A 723 -42.24 -11.74 26.61
C ALA A 723 -42.79 -10.88 27.75
N TYR A 724 -43.05 -9.59 27.49
CA TYR A 724 -43.62 -8.67 28.47
C TYR A 724 -45.02 -9.13 28.90
N LYS A 725 -45.86 -9.51 27.93
CA LYS A 725 -47.21 -10.06 28.20
C LYS A 725 -47.18 -11.37 28.99
N ALA A 726 -46.14 -12.18 28.81
CA ALA A 726 -45.91 -13.41 29.57
C ALA A 726 -45.35 -13.18 30.98
N GLY A 727 -45.03 -11.93 31.36
CA GLY A 727 -44.44 -11.58 32.64
C GLY A 727 -42.92 -11.77 32.72
N ASP A 728 -42.27 -12.13 31.61
CA ASP A 728 -40.81 -12.20 31.50
C ASP A 728 -40.25 -10.81 31.13
N VAL A 729 -40.23 -9.91 32.10
CA VAL A 729 -39.80 -8.51 31.91
C VAL A 729 -38.33 -8.44 31.51
N ASN A 730 -37.49 -9.34 32.03
CA ASN A 730 -36.08 -9.40 31.65
C ASN A 730 -35.90 -9.86 30.19
N GLY A 731 -36.65 -10.88 29.76
CA GLY A 731 -36.70 -11.28 28.35
C GLY A 731 -37.22 -10.17 27.45
N ALA A 732 -38.24 -9.41 27.89
CA ALA A 732 -38.76 -8.27 27.16
C ALA A 732 -37.71 -7.15 26.98
N ILE A 733 -36.96 -6.81 28.04
CA ILE A 733 -35.85 -5.85 27.98
C ILE A 733 -34.78 -6.30 26.98
N LEU A 734 -34.40 -7.59 27.01
CA LEU A 734 -33.42 -8.13 26.06
C LEU A 734 -33.87 -7.96 24.60
N TRP A 735 -35.13 -8.27 24.29
CA TRP A 735 -35.67 -8.09 22.96
C TRP A 735 -35.83 -6.61 22.56
N GLU A 736 -36.17 -5.71 23.50
CA GLU A 736 -36.18 -4.26 23.24
C GLU A 736 -34.78 -3.70 22.96
N TYR A 737 -33.75 -4.21 23.64
CA TYR A 737 -32.38 -3.86 23.29
C TYR A 737 -31.99 -4.40 21.92
N GLN A 738 -32.46 -5.59 21.52
CA GLN A 738 -32.26 -6.06 20.14
C GLN A 738 -32.94 -5.13 19.11
N VAL A 739 -34.12 -4.58 19.41
CA VAL A 739 -34.76 -3.54 18.58
C VAL A 739 -33.87 -2.30 18.50
N TRP A 740 -33.38 -1.82 19.65
CA TRP A 740 -32.48 -0.67 19.72
C TRP A 740 -31.24 -0.87 18.83
N GLN A 741 -30.63 -2.06 18.88
CA GLN A 741 -29.45 -2.38 18.10
C GLN A 741 -29.72 -2.30 16.59
N TYR A 742 -30.85 -2.82 16.10
CA TYR A 742 -31.23 -2.66 14.70
C TYR A 742 -31.43 -1.19 14.33
N MET A 743 -32.02 -0.39 15.21
CA MET A 743 -32.18 1.05 15.00
C MET A 743 -30.83 1.77 14.91
N VAL A 744 -29.88 1.48 15.79
CA VAL A 744 -28.53 2.08 15.76
C VAL A 744 -27.81 1.74 14.45
N LYS A 745 -27.89 0.48 13.99
CA LYS A 745 -27.31 0.04 12.70
C LYS A 745 -27.96 0.78 11.53
N THR A 746 -29.29 0.89 11.51
CA THR A 746 -30.01 1.66 10.48
C THR A 746 -29.59 3.13 10.48
N ALA A 747 -29.48 3.75 11.65
CA ALA A 747 -29.11 5.16 11.79
C ALA A 747 -27.69 5.42 11.27
N ASP A 748 -26.72 4.58 11.62
CA ASP A 748 -25.33 4.72 11.17
C ASP A 748 -25.21 4.70 9.63
N VAL A 749 -25.78 3.69 8.97
CA VAL A 749 -25.75 3.59 7.50
C VAL A 749 -26.54 4.71 6.85
N GLY A 750 -27.71 5.05 7.42
CA GLY A 750 -28.53 6.14 6.95
C GLY A 750 -27.79 7.49 6.98
N LEU A 751 -27.04 7.76 8.04
CA LEU A 751 -26.23 8.97 8.18
C LEU A 751 -25.07 8.99 7.17
N ARG A 752 -24.42 7.84 6.91
CA ARG A 752 -23.41 7.73 5.84
C ARG A 752 -24.00 7.98 4.45
N ALA A 753 -25.19 7.44 4.17
CA ALA A 753 -25.91 7.70 2.93
C ALA A 753 -26.25 9.20 2.79
N LYS A 754 -26.76 9.83 3.86
CA LYS A 754 -27.02 11.27 3.92
C LYS A 754 -25.75 12.07 3.61
N ASN A 755 -24.64 11.77 4.27
CA ASN A 755 -23.37 12.48 4.07
C ASN A 755 -22.83 12.35 2.63
N ASN A 756 -22.92 11.17 2.04
CA ASN A 756 -22.51 10.95 0.65
C ASN A 756 -23.40 11.71 -0.34
N LEU A 757 -24.71 11.76 -0.07
CA LEU A 757 -25.65 12.51 -0.90
C LEU A 757 -25.42 14.02 -0.80
N THR A 758 -25.23 14.54 0.41
CA THR A 758 -24.92 15.97 0.64
C THR A 758 -23.65 16.38 -0.11
N LYS A 759 -22.58 15.57 -0.07
CA LYS A 759 -21.36 15.82 -0.84
C LYS A 759 -21.58 15.82 -2.34
N ALA A 760 -22.46 14.95 -2.84
CA ALA A 760 -22.78 14.90 -4.27
C ALA A 760 -23.65 16.07 -4.75
N LEU A 761 -24.41 16.69 -3.85
CA LEU A 761 -25.34 17.78 -4.15
C LEU A 761 -24.77 19.19 -3.91
N ALA A 762 -23.65 19.31 -3.20
CA ALA A 762 -23.08 20.60 -2.80
C ALA A 762 -22.64 21.46 -4.00
N THR A 763 -23.06 22.72 -4.01
CA THR A 763 -22.70 23.73 -5.01
C THR A 763 -21.36 24.41 -4.67
N PRO A 764 -20.53 24.85 -5.64
CA PRO A 764 -19.28 25.53 -5.31
C PRO A 764 -19.48 26.79 -4.45
N MET A 765 -18.67 26.94 -3.39
CA MET A 765 -18.70 28.13 -2.52
C MET A 765 -18.24 29.41 -3.23
N SER A 766 -18.86 30.54 -2.90
CA SER A 766 -18.35 31.88 -3.21
C SER A 766 -17.10 32.21 -2.38
N LYS A 767 -16.36 33.25 -2.78
CA LYS A 767 -15.16 33.70 -2.05
C LYS A 767 -15.43 34.09 -0.58
N VAL A 768 -16.65 34.54 -0.26
CA VAL A 768 -17.02 34.93 1.11
C VAL A 768 -17.30 33.68 1.95
N GLN A 769 -18.05 32.73 1.38
CA GLN A 769 -18.36 31.45 2.00
C GLN A 769 -17.10 30.62 2.28
N ALA A 770 -16.13 30.60 1.34
CA ALA A 770 -14.85 29.92 1.54
C ALA A 770 -14.02 30.53 2.70
N ARG A 771 -14.01 31.87 2.84
CA ARG A 771 -13.39 32.52 4.01
C ARG A 771 -14.14 32.22 5.31
N GLY A 772 -15.46 32.05 5.23
CA GLY A 772 -16.28 31.64 6.36
C GLY A 772 -15.96 30.22 6.83
N GLU A 773 -15.80 29.27 5.91
CA GLU A 773 -15.34 27.92 6.22
C GLU A 773 -13.94 27.94 6.85
N GLU A 774 -13.02 28.73 6.28
CA GLU A 774 -11.67 28.91 6.83
C GLU A 774 -11.71 29.45 8.27
N ALA A 775 -12.48 30.51 8.53
CA ALA A 775 -12.64 31.08 9.86
C ALA A 775 -13.31 30.09 10.84
N TYR A 776 -14.28 29.31 10.37
CA TYR A 776 -14.93 28.25 11.14
C TYR A 776 -13.95 27.16 11.57
N LEU A 777 -13.10 26.70 10.64
CA LEU A 777 -12.08 25.68 10.91
C LEU A 777 -10.97 26.21 11.81
N LYS A 778 -10.45 27.41 11.52
CA LYS A 778 -9.37 28.05 12.29
C LYS A 778 -9.78 28.36 13.72
N GLY A 779 -11.03 28.80 13.93
CA GLY A 779 -11.56 29.03 15.27
C GLY A 779 -11.92 27.77 16.05
N GLY A 780 -11.57 26.58 15.54
CA GLY A 780 -11.80 25.31 16.22
C GLY A 780 -13.27 24.92 16.37
N CYS A 781 -14.20 25.58 15.65
CA CYS A 781 -15.63 25.29 15.74
C CYS A 781 -15.94 23.84 15.32
N ASN A 782 -15.18 23.31 14.36
CA ASN A 782 -15.26 21.93 13.88
C ASN A 782 -14.87 20.88 14.94
N GLY A 783 -14.16 21.26 15.99
CA GLY A 783 -13.80 20.36 17.10
C GLY A 783 -15.02 19.97 17.96
N CYS A 784 -16.04 20.83 18.01
CA CYS A 784 -17.27 20.57 18.74
C CYS A 784 -18.49 20.38 17.82
N HIS A 785 -18.49 21.00 16.65
CA HIS A 785 -19.62 20.99 15.73
C HIS A 785 -19.23 20.27 14.43
N VAL A 786 -20.01 19.28 14.01
CA VAL A 786 -19.85 18.65 12.69
C VAL A 786 -21.06 19.04 11.87
N ILE A 787 -20.85 19.66 10.70
CA ILE A 787 -21.97 20.14 9.89
C ILE A 787 -22.81 18.94 9.39
N GLY A 788 -24.12 18.97 9.67
CA GLY A 788 -25.08 17.94 9.30
C GLY A 788 -25.17 16.76 10.28
N GLN A 789 -24.44 16.81 11.40
CA GLN A 789 -24.36 15.75 12.40
C GLN A 789 -24.20 16.30 13.83
N VAL A 790 -24.85 15.68 14.80
CA VAL A 790 -24.61 15.96 16.23
C VAL A 790 -23.27 15.33 16.65
N SER A 791 -22.39 16.13 17.29
CA SER A 791 -21.07 15.71 17.78
C SER A 791 -20.95 16.02 19.28
N SER A 792 -19.80 16.47 19.77
CA SER A 792 -19.61 17.01 21.12
C SER A 792 -20.43 18.28 21.38
N GLY A 793 -20.97 18.89 20.33
CA GLY A 793 -21.93 19.99 20.34
C GLY A 793 -23.04 19.79 19.29
N PRO A 794 -24.06 20.67 19.28
CA PRO A 794 -25.19 20.55 18.38
C PRO A 794 -24.80 20.72 16.91
N ASP A 795 -25.56 20.08 16.02
CA ASP A 795 -25.48 20.33 14.58
C ASP A 795 -25.84 21.79 14.30
N LEU A 796 -25.04 22.45 13.46
CA LEU A 796 -25.22 23.84 13.04
C LEU A 796 -26.03 23.98 11.75
N THR A 797 -26.36 22.89 11.05
CA THR A 797 -27.27 22.96 9.90
C THR A 797 -28.66 23.45 10.33
N GLY A 798 -29.13 24.53 9.74
CA GLY A 798 -30.35 25.25 10.06
C GLY A 798 -30.23 26.16 11.29
N VAL A 799 -29.02 26.41 11.82
CA VAL A 799 -28.84 27.27 12.99
C VAL A 799 -29.38 28.68 12.75
N LEU A 800 -29.31 29.16 11.51
CA LEU A 800 -29.84 30.46 11.09
C LEU A 800 -31.39 30.49 11.00
N LEU A 801 -32.06 29.38 11.30
CA LEU A 801 -33.52 29.26 11.33
C LEU A 801 -34.10 29.06 12.74
N ARG A 802 -33.24 28.86 13.76
CA ARG A 802 -33.67 28.44 15.11
C ARG A 802 -33.97 29.59 16.07
N HIS A 803 -33.65 30.83 15.69
CA HIS A 803 -33.74 32.00 16.57
C HIS A 803 -34.37 33.20 15.84
N ASP A 804 -35.10 34.04 16.57
CA ASP A 804 -35.52 35.34 16.05
C ASP A 804 -34.27 36.22 15.83
N ASN A 805 -34.13 36.80 14.63
CA ASN A 805 -32.90 37.47 14.17
C ASN A 805 -31.64 36.55 14.27
N ALA A 806 -31.77 35.31 13.80
CA ALA A 806 -30.75 34.28 13.98
C ALA A 806 -29.33 34.68 13.55
N GLU A 807 -29.16 35.44 12.47
CA GLU A 807 -27.82 35.93 12.07
C GLU A 807 -27.18 36.78 13.17
N GLN A 808 -27.94 37.71 13.76
CA GLN A 808 -27.45 38.53 14.86
C GLN A 808 -27.26 37.71 16.13
N TRP A 809 -28.15 36.76 16.40
CA TRP A 809 -28.02 35.90 17.57
C TRP A 809 -26.76 35.03 17.49
N VAL A 810 -26.50 34.40 16.33
CA VAL A 810 -25.30 33.61 16.07
C VAL A 810 -24.06 34.50 16.14
N PHE A 811 -24.14 35.71 15.59
CA PHE A 811 -23.05 36.68 15.69
C PHE A 811 -22.68 36.98 17.15
N ASP A 812 -23.67 37.34 17.96
CA ASP A 812 -23.47 37.69 19.37
C ASP A 812 -22.98 36.48 20.18
N PHE A 813 -23.48 35.28 19.87
CA PHE A 813 -23.10 34.07 20.56
C PHE A 813 -21.65 33.67 20.26
N ILE A 814 -21.20 33.74 19.00
CA ILE A 814 -19.80 33.49 18.65
C ILE A 814 -18.90 34.57 19.28
N LYS A 815 -19.35 35.84 19.29
CA LYS A 815 -18.56 36.97 19.81
C LYS A 815 -18.34 36.88 21.32
N ASN A 816 -19.38 36.49 22.07
CA ASN A 816 -19.35 36.41 23.52
C ASN A 816 -20.26 35.28 24.04
N PRO A 817 -19.83 34.01 23.96
CA PRO A 817 -20.66 32.88 24.36
C PRO A 817 -21.19 32.98 25.80
N ALA A 818 -20.36 33.52 26.70
CA ALA A 818 -20.68 33.63 28.13
C ALA A 818 -21.89 34.52 28.43
N SER A 819 -22.19 35.52 27.59
CA SER A 819 -23.38 36.36 27.77
C SER A 819 -24.69 35.61 27.51
N LYS A 820 -24.62 34.46 26.83
CA LYS A 820 -25.76 33.67 26.39
C LYS A 820 -25.98 32.39 27.21
N TYR A 821 -25.05 32.00 28.08
CA TYR A 821 -25.15 30.71 28.82
C TYR A 821 -26.38 30.55 29.69
N GLU A 822 -26.93 31.65 30.21
CA GLU A 822 -28.13 31.62 31.05
C GLU A 822 -29.43 31.75 30.23
N GLU A 823 -29.37 31.91 28.91
CA GLU A 823 -30.55 31.79 28.06
C GLU A 823 -31.06 30.35 28.08
N ASP A 824 -32.38 30.16 28.23
CA ASP A 824 -32.98 28.84 28.44
C ASP A 824 -32.56 27.80 27.39
N TYR A 825 -32.49 28.20 26.12
CA TYR A 825 -32.04 27.33 25.02
C TYR A 825 -30.57 26.91 25.19
N VAL A 826 -29.66 27.85 25.43
CA VAL A 826 -28.22 27.58 25.55
C VAL A 826 -27.94 26.76 26.79
N LYS A 827 -28.63 27.06 27.90
CA LYS A 827 -28.56 26.30 29.15
C LYS A 827 -29.01 24.86 28.98
N ALA A 828 -30.09 24.62 28.22
CA ALA A 828 -30.53 23.28 27.87
C ALA A 828 -29.50 22.53 27.03
N MET A 829 -28.89 23.19 26.04
CA MET A 829 -27.82 22.59 25.23
C MET A 829 -26.56 22.28 26.06
N ILE A 830 -26.13 23.18 26.95
CA ILE A 830 -24.99 22.95 27.86
C ILE A 830 -25.25 21.71 28.73
N ASN A 831 -26.46 21.56 29.28
CA ASN A 831 -26.79 20.40 30.10
C ASN A 831 -26.86 19.11 29.27
N TYR A 832 -27.35 19.17 28.03
CA TYR A 832 -27.46 18.01 27.14
C TYR A 832 -26.08 17.51 26.70
N PHE A 833 -25.22 18.41 26.24
CA PHE A 833 -23.87 18.08 25.75
C PHE A 833 -22.81 18.04 26.86
N ASN A 834 -23.17 18.47 28.07
CA ASN A 834 -22.26 18.64 29.20
C ASN A 834 -21.01 19.47 28.84
N LEU A 835 -21.18 20.47 27.96
CA LEU A 835 -20.09 21.27 27.39
C LEU A 835 -20.54 22.71 27.16
N ARG A 836 -19.66 23.68 27.43
CA ARG A 836 -19.89 25.11 27.15
C ARG A 836 -19.05 25.54 25.96
N MET A 837 -19.64 26.30 25.04
CA MET A 837 -18.91 26.86 23.90
C MET A 837 -17.88 27.90 24.39
N PRO A 838 -16.57 27.68 24.23
CA PRO A 838 -15.59 28.68 24.63
C PRO A 838 -15.60 29.90 23.70
N ASN A 839 -15.16 31.06 24.21
CA ASN A 839 -14.96 32.22 23.36
C ASN A 839 -13.75 31.97 22.44
N GLN A 840 -14.00 31.91 21.14
CA GLN A 840 -12.96 31.68 20.12
C GLN A 840 -12.22 32.97 19.71
N HIS A 841 -12.55 34.10 20.36
CA HIS A 841 -11.95 35.42 20.16
C HIS A 841 -11.99 35.92 18.71
N MET A 842 -13.02 35.53 17.96
CA MET A 842 -13.19 35.90 16.55
C MET A 842 -13.46 37.40 16.36
N THR A 843 -12.93 37.92 15.26
CA THR A 843 -13.20 39.27 14.78
C THR A 843 -14.61 39.39 14.20
N ASP A 844 -15.15 40.60 14.15
CA ASP A 844 -16.49 40.83 13.61
C ASP A 844 -16.60 40.42 12.13
N GLN A 845 -15.51 40.49 11.37
CA GLN A 845 -15.51 40.07 9.97
C GLN A 845 -15.49 38.55 9.83
N GLU A 846 -14.69 37.83 10.63
CA GLU A 846 -14.67 36.37 10.64
C GLU A 846 -16.04 35.80 11.00
N ILE A 847 -16.72 36.39 11.99
CA ILE A 847 -18.06 35.95 12.39
C ILE A 847 -19.08 36.17 11.27
N LYS A 848 -19.01 37.30 10.55
CA LYS A 848 -19.89 37.55 9.38
C LYS A 848 -19.62 36.57 8.24
N ASP A 849 -18.35 36.29 7.94
CA ASP A 849 -17.99 35.33 6.91
C ASP A 849 -18.45 33.91 7.30
N ILE A 850 -18.33 33.51 8.58
CA ILE A 850 -18.88 32.24 9.11
C ILE A 850 -20.40 32.16 8.91
N ILE A 851 -21.13 33.25 9.14
CA ILE A 851 -22.58 33.28 8.90
C ILE A 851 -22.90 33.03 7.42
N GLU A 852 -22.13 33.60 6.49
CA GLU A 852 -22.31 33.33 5.05
C GLU A 852 -21.99 31.86 4.69
N TYR A 853 -20.99 31.25 5.33
CA TYR A 853 -20.72 29.82 5.22
C TYR A 853 -21.89 28.97 5.76
N LEU A 854 -22.48 29.35 6.89
CA LEU A 854 -23.66 28.69 7.44
C LEU A 854 -24.89 28.84 6.53
N LYS A 855 -25.07 29.98 5.84
CA LYS A 855 -26.10 30.14 4.80
C LYS A 855 -25.90 29.17 3.65
N TRP A 856 -24.67 29.04 3.16
CA TRP A 856 -24.35 28.07 2.12
C TRP A 856 -24.63 26.63 2.56
N ILE A 857 -24.31 26.29 3.82
CA ILE A 857 -24.66 24.98 4.40
C ILE A 857 -26.17 24.76 4.36
N ASP A 858 -26.95 25.73 4.81
CA ASP A 858 -28.40 25.64 4.90
C ASP A 858 -29.03 25.52 3.50
N GLU A 859 -28.56 26.33 2.54
CA GLU A 859 -28.97 26.26 1.14
C GLU A 859 -28.74 24.88 0.52
N ASN A 860 -27.55 24.30 0.75
CA ASN A 860 -27.20 22.99 0.21
C ASN A 860 -27.84 21.84 0.99
N ALA A 861 -28.26 22.07 2.24
CA ALA A 861 -29.12 21.15 2.99
C ALA A 861 -30.60 21.21 2.54
N GLY A 862 -30.99 22.20 1.72
CA GLY A 862 -32.39 22.42 1.32
C GLY A 862 -33.22 23.18 2.34
N LEU A 863 -32.56 23.89 3.23
CA LEU A 863 -33.15 24.73 4.26
C LEU A 863 -33.08 26.17 3.73
N ASN A 864 -34.07 26.56 2.93
CA ASN A 864 -34.25 27.93 2.41
C ASN A 864 -35.48 28.58 3.00
#